data_AF-A0A060WPB8-F1
#
_entry.id   AF-A0A060WPB8-F1
#
_cell.length_a   1.000
_cell.length_b   1.000
_cell.length_c   1.000
_cell.angle_alpha   90.00
_cell.angle_beta   90.00
_cell.angle_gamma   90.00
#
_symmetry.space_group_name_H-M   'P 1'
#
loop_
_entity.id
_entity.type
_entity.pdbx_description
1 polymer ?
#
loop_
_entity_poly.entity_id
_entity_poly.type
_entity_poly.pdbx_seq_one_letter_code
_entity_poly.pdbx_strand_id
1 'polypeptide(L)'
;MPLLSHPCFKAICVIALLNGLGDCSEGSASHQTSQFSSYEVTIPKRFGKQRRDMDSSDSNQVSYIISAMGKEHVVVLEKNELLLPEDFTVYTHAKDGSLITNRPPMQDHCHYRGYVEGVEGSSVAMSICFGLRGVLRMDNSSYGIEPLVSSSDFQHLVYRLEDVVSEPLVCGTPHTEQLAPSEQDHSEHHTHSDTHKQPVSHLLRRKRAVLLQPHYVELLLVVDNERFTYMHRNETAVRDEMIHLANYVDSMYMELNIRVVLVGLDIWTSRNPISIEGSAGEVLSRFVQWREKELVPRRRHDSAQLILKKSFGGTAGMAFVSTVCSRSHGGGINAFTNNNIPSFASIVAHELGHNLGMNHDNERNCHCGVTSCIMNSGATGSRNFSSCSADDFEKMILNTGGSCLLNIPRPEEGYSAPYCGNKLVDMGEECDCGSDKECEKDPCCEAKTCKLKGRAQCAYGECCKNCQYLPGGSVCRGSNDECDLSEYCNGSSALCPSDVFKQNGHPCKVDKAYCYNGKCQHYDGQCRAIFGPKAKAAPEVCFKDVNSKGDRFGNCGYQNNGYKKCESRNAMCGKLQCENVQSVTVFGIEPSIIQTPIAGIKCWGVDFLLGSDVPDPGMVNEGTKCGENKVCLNYDCRSADVLNYDCDIQKKCHSHGVCNSNRNCHCENGWAPPYCEAKGYGGSVDSGPTWNDKDTATRDGLLVFFFLVLPLMALGLFVFFRRNELQRRFCRRKRSQGYEADSRPQANTSRGPPPRANPNTIVKDRVSLSHQTFPMKVSWWHGCNL
;
A
#
# COMPACT_ATOMS: atom_id res chain seq x y z
N MET A 1 -37.31 24.06 59.53
CA MET A 1 -37.42 25.14 60.54
C MET A 1 -36.03 25.68 60.86
N PRO A 2 -35.88 26.95 61.28
CA PRO A 2 -35.14 27.87 60.40
C PRO A 2 -34.10 28.79 61.08
N LEU A 3 -33.44 29.59 60.24
CA LEU A 3 -32.98 30.97 60.48
C LEU A 3 -32.26 31.28 61.81
N LEU A 4 -30.96 31.60 61.68
CA LEU A 4 -30.39 32.76 62.37
C LEU A 4 -29.76 33.71 61.34
N SER A 5 -29.91 35.00 61.58
CA SER A 5 -29.49 36.09 60.69
C SER A 5 -28.60 37.05 61.46
N HIS A 6 -27.69 37.77 60.78
CA HIS A 6 -27.36 39.18 61.07
C HIS A 6 -26.51 39.82 59.96
N PRO A 7 -26.44 41.17 59.85
CA PRO A 7 -25.99 41.84 58.62
C PRO A 7 -24.62 42.51 58.72
N CYS A 8 -23.67 42.10 57.87
CA CYS A 8 -22.47 42.90 57.52
C CYS A 8 -22.18 42.97 56.02
N PHE A 9 -22.81 42.14 55.19
CA PHE A 9 -22.45 41.98 53.77
C PHE A 9 -22.87 43.11 52.82
N LYS A 10 -23.61 44.13 53.26
CA LYS A 10 -24.11 45.21 52.37
C LYS A 10 -23.14 46.35 52.10
N ALA A 11 -21.98 46.40 52.77
CA ALA A 11 -20.99 47.46 52.57
C ALA A 11 -20.00 47.19 51.40
N ILE A 12 -19.75 45.94 51.05
CA ILE A 12 -18.65 45.56 50.13
C ILE A 12 -19.09 45.59 48.66
N CYS A 13 -20.36 45.29 48.35
CA CYS A 13 -20.84 45.17 46.96
C CYS A 13 -20.85 46.49 46.17
N VAL A 14 -20.68 47.66 46.80
CA VAL A 14 -20.69 48.96 46.10
C VAL A 14 -19.32 49.32 45.51
N ILE A 15 -18.22 48.87 46.13
CA ILE A 15 -16.86 49.17 45.64
C ILE A 15 -16.47 48.23 44.48
N ALA A 16 -16.94 46.98 44.50
CA ALA A 16 -16.68 46.01 43.43
C ALA A 16 -17.29 46.40 42.06
N LEU A 17 -18.34 47.24 42.04
CA LEU A 17 -19.05 47.62 40.81
C LEU A 17 -18.38 48.73 39.99
N LEU A 18 -17.29 49.36 40.48
CA LEU A 18 -16.57 50.42 39.76
C LEU A 18 -15.27 49.95 39.09
N ASN A 19 -14.78 48.75 39.40
CA ASN A 19 -13.65 48.12 38.70
C ASN A 19 -14.11 47.07 37.65
N GLY A 20 -15.42 46.96 37.40
CA GLY A 20 -16.03 45.95 36.52
C GLY A 20 -16.05 46.28 35.02
N LEU A 21 -15.16 47.17 34.56
CA LEU A 21 -14.97 47.53 33.15
C LEU A 21 -13.48 47.47 32.78
N GLY A 22 -12.85 46.36 33.16
CA GLY A 22 -11.50 45.96 32.74
C GLY A 22 -11.58 44.64 31.97
N ASP A 23 -10.95 44.62 30.81
CA ASP A 23 -11.00 43.62 29.74
C ASP A 23 -11.07 42.12 30.17
N CYS A 24 -11.98 41.35 29.54
CA CYS A 24 -12.11 39.90 29.73
C CYS A 24 -11.36 39.07 28.65
N SER A 25 -10.59 39.71 27.76
CA SER A 25 -9.97 39.07 26.58
C SER A 25 -8.64 38.34 26.85
N GLU A 26 -7.87 38.77 27.86
CA GLU A 26 -6.47 38.32 28.08
C GLU A 26 -6.30 36.80 28.27
N GLY A 27 -7.32 36.13 28.81
CA GLY A 27 -7.25 34.70 29.17
C GLY A 27 -6.97 33.76 27.99
N SER A 28 -7.37 34.10 26.75
CA SER A 28 -7.12 33.25 25.57
C SER A 28 -5.79 33.56 24.88
N ALA A 29 -5.37 34.83 24.84
CA ALA A 29 -4.08 35.22 24.24
C ALA A 29 -2.92 34.56 24.97
N SER A 30 -2.97 34.56 26.31
CA SER A 30 -1.98 33.97 27.22
C SER A 30 -1.66 32.49 26.89
N HIS A 31 -2.66 31.69 26.52
CA HIS A 31 -2.47 30.27 26.19
C HIS A 31 -1.99 30.05 24.73
N GLN A 32 -2.12 31.05 23.86
CA GLN A 32 -1.54 30.98 22.51
C GLN A 32 -0.06 31.36 22.54
N THR A 33 0.27 32.48 23.20
CA THR A 33 1.66 33.00 23.23
C THR A 33 2.61 32.16 24.08
N SER A 34 2.12 31.39 25.05
CA SER A 34 2.92 30.47 25.88
C SER A 34 3.61 29.34 25.11
N GLN A 35 3.28 29.14 23.83
CA GLN A 35 3.88 28.14 22.94
C GLN A 35 5.17 28.63 22.26
N PHE A 36 5.57 29.89 22.46
CA PHE A 36 6.71 30.51 21.76
C PHE A 36 7.67 31.20 22.74
N SER A 37 8.98 31.00 22.57
CA SER A 37 10.03 31.73 23.31
C SER A 37 10.24 33.16 22.80
N SER A 38 9.86 33.43 21.55
CA SER A 38 9.93 34.74 20.91
C SER A 38 8.87 34.85 19.82
N TYR A 39 8.27 36.03 19.66
CA TYR A 39 7.34 36.35 18.57
C TYR A 39 7.27 37.86 18.32
N GLU A 40 6.94 38.23 17.09
CA GLU A 40 6.51 39.56 16.64
C GLU A 40 5.00 39.57 16.42
N VAL A 41 4.37 40.75 16.49
CA VAL A 41 2.96 40.94 16.14
C VAL A 41 2.88 41.82 14.90
N THR A 42 2.14 41.37 13.88
CA THR A 42 1.98 42.04 12.59
C THR A 42 0.50 42.18 12.23
N ILE A 43 0.17 43.14 11.36
CA ILE A 43 -1.13 43.24 10.70
C ILE A 43 -0.86 43.16 9.20
N PRO A 44 -1.03 41.99 8.55
CA PRO A 44 -0.73 41.80 7.14
C PRO A 44 -1.58 42.67 6.22
N LYS A 45 -0.95 43.41 5.31
CA LYS A 45 -1.63 44.34 4.39
C LYS A 45 -1.71 43.71 3.00
N ARG A 46 -2.90 43.50 2.45
CA ARG A 46 -3.04 42.98 1.06
C ARG A 46 -2.46 44.00 0.07
N PHE A 47 -1.58 43.54 -0.80
CA PHE A 47 -0.83 44.33 -1.77
C PHE A 47 -1.32 44.02 -3.19
N GLY A 48 -1.49 45.05 -4.02
CA GLY A 48 -1.99 44.90 -5.39
C GLY A 48 -2.30 46.23 -6.07
N LYS A 49 -2.18 46.27 -7.41
CA LYS A 49 -2.44 47.47 -8.20
C LYS A 49 -3.93 47.70 -8.40
N GLN A 50 -4.45 48.86 -7.97
CA GLN A 50 -5.76 49.33 -8.44
C GLN A 50 -5.71 49.63 -9.95
N ARG A 51 -6.09 48.66 -10.78
CA ARG A 51 -6.74 48.97 -12.06
C ARG A 51 -8.25 49.04 -11.83
N ARG A 52 -8.87 50.10 -12.33
CA ARG A 52 -10.34 50.22 -12.38
C ARG A 52 -10.84 49.46 -13.60
N ASP A 53 -11.06 48.16 -13.41
CA ASP A 53 -12.02 47.40 -14.20
C ASP A 53 -12.86 46.57 -13.23
N MET A 54 -14.09 46.27 -13.63
CA MET A 54 -15.15 45.74 -12.76
C MET A 54 -15.26 44.22 -12.93
N ASP A 55 -15.65 43.52 -11.86
CA ASP A 55 -15.71 42.05 -11.74
C ASP A 55 -14.39 41.29 -11.99
N SER A 56 -13.66 41.04 -10.90
CA SER A 56 -12.80 39.86 -10.76
C SER A 56 -12.63 39.51 -9.28
N SER A 57 -13.40 38.54 -8.81
CA SER A 57 -13.16 37.82 -7.55
C SER A 57 -12.08 36.72 -7.70
N ASP A 58 -11.46 36.65 -8.88
CA ASP A 58 -10.94 35.42 -9.48
C ASP A 58 -9.43 35.49 -9.74
N SER A 59 -8.72 36.28 -8.91
CA SER A 59 -7.28 36.42 -8.98
C SER A 59 -6.59 35.24 -8.28
N ASN A 60 -6.24 34.20 -9.03
CA ASN A 60 -5.44 33.06 -8.56
C ASN A 60 -4.10 33.45 -7.90
N GLN A 61 -3.63 34.68 -8.11
CA GLN A 61 -2.50 35.28 -7.42
C GLN A 61 -2.96 36.41 -6.49
N VAL A 62 -2.45 36.41 -5.25
CA VAL A 62 -2.61 37.49 -4.27
C VAL A 62 -1.25 37.88 -3.70
N SER A 63 -1.15 39.01 -3.00
CA SER A 63 0.09 39.40 -2.33
C SER A 63 -0.19 40.11 -1.02
N TYR A 64 0.74 40.00 -0.08
CA TYR A 64 0.65 40.60 1.25
C TYR A 64 1.98 41.21 1.66
N ILE A 65 1.93 42.39 2.29
CA ILE A 65 3.06 42.92 3.07
C ILE A 65 2.93 42.35 4.48
N ILE A 66 3.99 41.68 4.96
CA ILE A 66 4.07 41.08 6.29
C ILE A 66 5.33 41.62 6.99
N SER A 67 5.17 42.18 8.19
CA SER A 67 6.31 42.51 9.04
C SER A 67 6.91 41.26 9.68
N ALA A 68 8.23 41.09 9.55
CA ALA A 68 9.04 40.06 10.21
C ALA A 68 10.48 40.56 10.37
N MET A 69 11.17 40.20 11.46
CA MET A 69 12.52 40.71 11.80
C MET A 69 12.60 42.24 11.82
N GLY A 70 11.49 42.94 12.12
CA GLY A 70 11.41 44.40 12.03
C GLY A 70 11.51 44.98 10.59
N LYS A 71 11.32 44.16 9.55
CA LYS A 71 11.24 44.58 8.13
C LYS A 71 9.89 44.24 7.53
N GLU A 72 9.42 45.03 6.57
CA GLU A 72 8.26 44.69 5.74
C GLU A 72 8.70 43.84 4.54
N HIS A 73 8.15 42.63 4.41
CA HIS A 73 8.40 41.69 3.31
C HIS A 73 7.16 41.58 2.41
N VAL A 74 7.35 41.66 1.09
CA VAL A 74 6.28 41.41 0.11
C VAL A 74 6.23 39.92 -0.20
N VAL A 75 5.14 39.27 0.18
CA VAL A 75 4.88 37.85 -0.04
C VAL A 75 3.94 37.72 -1.23
N VAL A 76 4.38 36.99 -2.26
CA VAL A 76 3.59 36.70 -3.47
C VAL A 76 3.04 35.28 -3.35
N LEU A 77 1.72 35.15 -3.39
CA LEU A 77 1.00 33.89 -3.21
C LEU A 77 0.25 33.51 -4.49
N GLU A 78 0.39 32.26 -4.90
CA GLU A 78 -0.35 31.62 -5.99
C GLU A 78 -1.14 30.44 -5.42
N LYS A 79 -2.40 30.30 -5.85
CA LYS A 79 -3.29 29.23 -5.39
C LYS A 79 -2.68 27.85 -5.70
N ASN A 80 -2.64 26.96 -4.72
CA ASN A 80 -2.02 25.65 -4.89
C ASN A 80 -3.02 24.65 -5.48
N GLU A 81 -3.40 24.85 -6.75
CA GLU A 81 -4.46 24.09 -7.45
C GLU A 81 -4.19 22.57 -7.49
N LEU A 82 -2.92 22.15 -7.38
CA LEU A 82 -2.53 20.74 -7.36
C LEU A 82 -2.51 20.11 -5.96
N LEU A 83 -2.83 20.86 -4.90
CA LEU A 83 -2.93 20.29 -3.54
C LEU A 83 -4.11 19.30 -3.42
N LEU A 84 -5.16 19.55 -4.19
CA LEU A 84 -6.51 19.05 -3.98
C LEU A 84 -7.18 18.82 -5.36
N PRO A 85 -7.21 17.59 -5.90
CA PRO A 85 -7.86 17.28 -7.18
C PRO A 85 -9.38 17.37 -7.02
N GLU A 86 -10.15 17.76 -8.06
CA GLU A 86 -11.62 18.05 -7.99
C GLU A 86 -12.51 16.92 -7.43
N ASP A 87 -11.94 15.73 -7.23
CA ASP A 87 -12.59 14.55 -6.65
C ASP A 87 -12.22 14.23 -5.20
N PHE A 88 -11.39 15.06 -4.53
CA PHE A 88 -10.95 14.83 -3.14
C PHE A 88 -12.12 14.41 -2.26
N THR A 89 -12.01 13.20 -1.72
CA THR A 89 -13.12 12.55 -1.04
C THR A 89 -12.84 12.45 0.45
N VAL A 90 -13.77 12.97 1.24
CA VAL A 90 -13.82 12.83 2.69
C VAL A 90 -14.73 11.65 3.04
N TYR A 91 -14.20 10.69 3.78
CA TYR A 91 -14.92 9.54 4.32
C TYR A 91 -15.20 9.76 5.81
N THR A 92 -16.44 9.59 6.23
CA THR A 92 -16.84 9.61 7.65
C THR A 92 -17.81 8.45 7.93
N HIS A 93 -18.13 8.21 9.20
CA HIS A 93 -19.00 7.09 9.59
C HIS A 93 -20.30 7.60 10.21
N ALA A 94 -21.42 7.06 9.75
CA ALA A 94 -22.75 7.32 10.30
C ALA A 94 -22.94 6.67 11.69
N LYS A 95 -24.05 7.01 12.36
CA LYS A 95 -24.41 6.50 13.70
C LYS A 95 -24.76 5.00 13.72
N ASP A 96 -25.14 4.43 12.58
CA ASP A 96 -25.35 2.98 12.39
C ASP A 96 -24.05 2.24 11.96
N GLY A 97 -22.96 2.97 11.73
CA GLY A 97 -21.69 2.45 11.25
C GLY A 97 -21.56 2.37 9.72
N SER A 98 -22.54 2.81 8.95
CA SER A 98 -22.42 2.92 7.49
C SER A 98 -21.41 4.00 7.07
N LEU A 99 -20.76 3.79 5.92
CA LEU A 99 -19.78 4.73 5.37
C LEU A 99 -20.50 5.90 4.68
N ILE A 100 -20.18 7.12 5.12
CA ILE A 100 -20.55 8.36 4.43
C ILE A 100 -19.38 8.77 3.54
N THR A 101 -19.68 9.09 2.30
CA THR A 101 -18.71 9.56 1.30
C THR A 101 -19.12 10.96 0.84
N ASN A 102 -18.24 11.94 1.01
CA ASN A 102 -18.50 13.35 0.70
C ASN A 102 -17.41 13.93 -0.18
N ARG A 103 -17.77 14.58 -1.28
CA ARG A 103 -16.87 15.38 -2.12
C ARG A 103 -17.24 16.86 -1.94
N PRO A 104 -16.54 17.62 -1.07
CA PRO A 104 -16.81 19.05 -0.90
C PRO A 104 -16.51 19.81 -2.20
N PRO A 105 -17.22 20.90 -2.54
CA PRO A 105 -16.91 21.71 -3.71
C PRO A 105 -15.53 22.35 -3.57
N MET A 106 -14.73 22.32 -4.65
CA MET A 106 -13.27 22.45 -4.55
C MET A 106 -12.69 23.74 -5.12
N GLN A 107 -13.46 24.44 -5.95
CA GLN A 107 -13.02 25.67 -6.61
C GLN A 107 -12.71 26.80 -5.59
N ASP A 108 -13.22 26.72 -4.36
CA ASP A 108 -13.05 27.72 -3.31
C ASP A 108 -11.99 27.38 -2.23
N HIS A 109 -11.06 26.44 -2.48
CA HIS A 109 -10.00 26.16 -1.50
C HIS A 109 -9.04 27.36 -1.32
N CYS A 110 -8.72 27.68 -0.07
CA CYS A 110 -8.01 28.91 0.34
C CYS A 110 -6.49 28.70 0.52
N HIS A 111 -5.90 27.69 -0.11
CA HIS A 111 -4.52 27.26 0.14
C HIS A 111 -3.59 27.67 -1.00
N TYR A 112 -2.46 28.26 -0.63
CA TYR A 112 -1.53 28.94 -1.51
C TYR A 112 -0.10 28.45 -1.27
N ARG A 113 0.68 28.46 -2.35
CA ARG A 113 2.14 28.40 -2.37
C ARG A 113 2.68 29.79 -2.74
N GLY A 114 3.97 30.05 -2.58
CA GLY A 114 4.51 31.36 -2.90
C GLY A 114 6.00 31.54 -2.66
N TYR A 115 6.45 32.77 -2.78
CA TYR A 115 7.82 33.23 -2.54
C TYR A 115 7.81 34.65 -1.95
N VAL A 116 8.97 35.12 -1.50
CA VAL A 116 9.17 36.48 -0.97
C VAL A 116 9.91 37.32 -2.01
N GLU A 117 9.36 38.47 -2.38
CA GLU A 117 9.94 39.35 -3.40
C GLU A 117 11.32 39.86 -2.95
N GLY A 118 12.32 39.70 -3.81
CA GLY A 118 13.71 40.07 -3.52
C GLY A 118 14.53 39.07 -2.71
N VAL A 119 13.98 37.90 -2.33
CA VAL A 119 14.70 36.83 -1.63
C VAL A 119 14.78 35.57 -2.52
N GLU A 120 15.96 35.31 -3.09
CA GLU A 120 16.20 34.12 -3.94
C GLU A 120 16.12 32.83 -3.11
N GLY A 121 15.57 31.75 -3.69
CA GLY A 121 15.36 30.47 -2.98
C GLY A 121 14.27 30.48 -1.90
N SER A 122 13.62 31.61 -1.65
CA SER A 122 12.51 31.70 -0.69
C SER A 122 11.29 30.89 -1.14
N SER A 123 10.57 30.33 -0.16
CA SER A 123 9.35 29.57 -0.39
C SER A 123 8.33 29.83 0.71
N VAL A 124 7.04 29.78 0.36
CA VAL A 124 5.93 30.10 1.26
C VAL A 124 4.79 29.12 1.07
N ALA A 125 4.19 28.68 2.17
CA ALA A 125 2.98 27.85 2.19
C ALA A 125 1.97 28.46 3.16
N MET A 126 0.81 28.90 2.66
CA MET A 126 -0.18 29.66 3.43
C MET A 126 -1.62 29.20 3.17
N SER A 127 -2.46 29.31 4.19
CA SER A 127 -3.92 29.35 4.10
C SER A 127 -4.39 30.78 4.39
N ILE A 128 -5.45 31.22 3.72
CA ILE A 128 -6.12 32.50 3.98
C ILE A 128 -7.57 32.37 4.46
N CYS A 129 -8.07 31.14 4.70
CA CYS A 129 -9.49 30.87 5.04
C CYS A 129 -9.99 31.69 6.24
N PHE A 130 -9.19 31.76 7.29
CA PHE A 130 -9.57 32.33 8.59
C PHE A 130 -8.48 33.30 9.08
N GLY A 131 -8.05 34.18 8.17
CA GLY A 131 -6.80 34.93 8.29
C GLY A 131 -5.60 34.14 7.77
N LEU A 132 -4.43 34.79 7.72
CA LEU A 132 -3.18 34.18 7.27
C LEU A 132 -2.65 33.19 8.30
N ARG A 133 -2.58 31.91 7.92
CA ARG A 133 -1.82 30.88 8.67
C ARG A 133 -0.86 30.16 7.72
N GLY A 134 0.42 30.09 8.06
CA GLY A 134 1.41 29.59 7.12
C GLY A 134 2.83 29.51 7.66
N VAL A 135 3.73 29.14 6.76
CA VAL A 135 5.18 29.17 6.96
C VAL A 135 5.82 29.93 5.81
N LEU A 136 6.77 30.80 6.13
CA LEU A 136 7.64 31.50 5.21
C LEU A 136 9.07 30.99 5.42
N ARG A 137 9.79 30.68 4.35
CA ARG A 137 11.23 30.37 4.39
C ARG A 137 12.00 31.44 3.65
N MET A 138 12.98 32.03 4.33
CA MET A 138 13.86 33.08 3.83
C MET A 138 15.27 32.79 4.33
N ASP A 139 16.25 32.80 3.43
CA ASP A 139 17.63 32.38 3.71
C ASP A 139 17.64 31.02 4.45
N ASN A 140 18.39 30.89 5.55
CA ASN A 140 18.45 29.69 6.38
C ASN A 140 17.40 29.65 7.51
N SER A 141 16.37 30.49 7.46
CA SER A 141 15.38 30.62 8.55
C SER A 141 13.94 30.39 8.09
N SER A 142 13.15 29.75 8.94
CA SER A 142 11.73 29.47 8.71
C SER A 142 10.87 30.13 9.78
N TYR A 143 9.79 30.78 9.35
CA TYR A 143 8.92 31.60 10.18
C TYR A 143 7.50 31.07 10.09
N GLY A 144 6.86 30.81 11.23
CA GLY A 144 5.42 30.59 11.28
C GLY A 144 4.68 31.92 11.32
N ILE A 145 3.49 31.95 10.71
CA ILE A 145 2.48 33.01 10.92
C ILE A 145 1.14 32.38 11.28
N GLU A 146 0.43 32.95 12.25
CA GLU A 146 -0.97 32.59 12.52
C GLU A 146 -1.81 33.72 13.14
N PRO A 147 -3.15 33.68 13.03
CA PRO A 147 -4.02 34.69 13.63
C PRO A 147 -3.98 34.67 15.16
N LEU A 148 -3.96 35.85 15.78
CA LEU A 148 -4.10 35.99 17.24
C LEU A 148 -5.57 35.80 17.64
N VAL A 149 -5.87 34.74 18.40
CA VAL A 149 -7.22 34.20 18.64
C VAL A 149 -8.20 35.19 19.31
N SER A 150 -7.70 36.28 19.90
CA SER A 150 -8.50 37.30 20.59
C SER A 150 -8.38 38.72 20.00
N SER A 151 -7.83 38.88 18.78
CA SER A 151 -7.62 40.19 18.17
C SER A 151 -8.86 40.73 17.45
N SER A 152 -9.25 41.99 17.73
CA SER A 152 -10.22 42.75 16.94
C SER A 152 -9.67 43.26 15.61
N ASP A 153 -8.35 43.39 15.50
CA ASP A 153 -7.67 44.23 14.51
C ASP A 153 -6.99 43.39 13.40
N PHE A 154 -7.38 42.12 13.26
CA PHE A 154 -6.76 41.13 12.37
C PHE A 154 -5.24 41.02 12.58
N GLN A 155 -4.78 41.02 13.84
CA GLN A 155 -3.37 40.82 14.18
C GLN A 155 -2.97 39.34 14.03
N HIS A 156 -1.72 39.13 13.64
CA HIS A 156 -1.10 37.83 13.49
C HIS A 156 0.19 37.76 14.31
N LEU A 157 0.44 36.60 14.91
CA LEU A 157 1.73 36.25 15.49
C LEU A 157 2.66 35.81 14.36
N VAL A 158 3.90 36.32 14.37
CA VAL A 158 5.01 35.82 13.53
C VAL A 158 6.14 35.37 14.45
N TYR A 159 6.62 34.15 14.28
CA TYR A 159 7.64 33.54 15.15
C TYR A 159 8.61 32.71 14.31
N ARG A 160 9.86 32.54 14.74
CA ARG A 160 10.77 31.58 14.06
C ARG A 160 10.34 30.18 14.48
N LEU A 161 10.40 29.18 13.59
CA LEU A 161 9.99 27.82 13.95
C LEU A 161 10.89 27.18 15.03
N GLU A 162 12.12 27.69 15.19
CA GLU A 162 13.02 27.39 16.31
C GLU A 162 12.58 27.99 17.66
N ASP A 163 11.73 29.03 17.68
CA ASP A 163 11.17 29.60 18.91
C ASP A 163 9.97 28.79 19.43
N VAL A 164 9.54 27.73 18.74
CA VAL A 164 8.39 26.90 19.15
C VAL A 164 8.77 25.99 20.32
N VAL A 165 8.15 26.22 21.48
CA VAL A 165 8.35 25.42 22.69
C VAL A 165 7.69 24.04 22.49
N SER A 166 8.51 23.04 22.20
CA SER A 166 8.10 21.65 22.03
C SER A 166 8.82 20.73 23.01
N GLU A 167 8.13 19.70 23.51
CA GLU A 167 8.79 18.59 24.18
C GLU A 167 9.69 17.84 23.16
N PRO A 168 10.89 17.38 23.55
CA PRO A 168 11.81 16.69 22.65
C PRO A 168 11.25 15.34 22.22
N LEU A 169 10.61 15.32 21.05
CA LEU A 169 10.16 14.13 20.34
C LEU A 169 11.31 13.55 19.50
N VAL A 170 11.28 12.24 19.30
CA VAL A 170 12.45 11.46 18.90
C VAL A 170 12.08 10.56 17.71
N CYS A 171 12.55 10.93 16.51
CA CYS A 171 12.33 10.22 15.24
C CYS A 171 13.51 9.29 14.93
N GLY A 172 13.88 8.41 15.87
CA GLY A 172 15.13 7.64 15.77
C GLY A 172 16.10 7.91 16.90
N THR A 173 17.23 7.22 16.93
CA THR A 173 18.13 7.30 18.09
C THR A 173 19.11 8.46 17.92
N PRO A 174 19.10 9.53 18.76
CA PRO A 174 20.19 10.51 18.75
C PRO A 174 21.50 9.83 19.17
N HIS A 175 22.34 9.52 18.18
CA HIS A 175 23.65 8.93 18.38
C HIS A 175 24.52 9.90 19.20
N THR A 176 24.99 9.45 20.35
CA THR A 176 25.78 10.29 21.26
C THR A 176 27.13 10.61 20.64
N GLU A 177 27.44 11.90 20.46
CA GLU A 177 28.75 12.37 20.02
C GLU A 177 29.83 12.00 21.06
N GLN A 178 30.43 10.83 20.89
CA GLN A 178 31.60 10.43 21.68
C GLN A 178 32.84 11.09 21.09
N LEU A 179 33.21 12.22 21.70
CA LEU A 179 34.45 12.98 21.57
C LEU A 179 35.56 12.26 20.79
N ALA A 180 35.84 12.73 19.58
CA ALA A 180 36.86 12.15 18.71
C ALA A 180 38.26 12.17 19.37
N PRO A 181 38.95 11.02 19.45
CA PRO A 181 40.39 10.98 19.65
C PRO A 181 41.11 11.66 18.47
N SER A 182 42.26 12.25 18.74
CA SER A 182 43.07 13.00 17.77
C SER A 182 43.54 12.18 16.58
N GLU A 183 43.82 12.88 15.48
CA GLU A 183 44.52 12.41 14.28
C GLU A 183 45.67 11.42 14.58
N GLN A 184 45.76 10.32 13.83
CA GLN A 184 47.02 10.01 13.13
C GLN A 184 46.92 8.98 11.98
N ASP A 185 47.52 9.40 10.87
CA ASP A 185 48.18 8.65 9.79
C ASP A 185 47.34 7.86 8.76
N HIS A 186 47.89 7.84 7.53
CA HIS A 186 47.29 7.27 6.34
C HIS A 186 47.82 5.86 6.04
N SER A 187 46.94 4.96 5.56
CA SER A 187 47.37 3.88 4.67
C SER A 187 46.29 3.60 3.62
N GLU A 188 46.62 3.82 2.35
CA GLU A 188 45.74 3.50 1.24
C GLU A 188 45.67 1.98 1.05
N HIS A 189 44.46 1.43 0.89
CA HIS A 189 44.29 0.02 0.52
C HIS A 189 43.38 -0.11 -0.70
N HIS A 190 44.01 -0.21 -1.88
CA HIS A 190 43.30 -0.47 -3.13
C HIS A 190 42.72 -1.90 -3.15
N THR A 191 41.40 -2.02 -3.12
CA THR A 191 40.69 -3.28 -3.41
C THR A 191 40.02 -3.19 -4.79
N HIS A 192 40.30 -4.17 -5.64
CA HIS A 192 39.74 -4.23 -7.00
C HIS A 192 38.27 -4.64 -6.97
N SER A 193 37.41 -3.85 -7.63
CA SER A 193 36.00 -4.20 -7.89
C SER A 193 35.85 -4.72 -9.33
N ASP A 194 35.63 -6.02 -9.47
CA ASP A 194 35.61 -6.69 -10.76
C ASP A 194 34.30 -6.41 -11.53
N THR A 195 34.41 -5.98 -12.79
CA THR A 195 33.36 -5.15 -13.39
C THR A 195 32.51 -5.85 -14.47
N HIS A 196 31.26 -6.21 -14.14
CA HIS A 196 30.24 -6.44 -15.17
C HIS A 196 29.73 -5.10 -15.73
N LYS A 197 30.33 -4.66 -16.84
CA LYS A 197 30.15 -3.32 -17.42
C LYS A 197 28.80 -3.15 -18.14
N GLN A 198 27.86 -2.43 -17.52
CA GLN A 198 26.91 -1.60 -18.28
C GLN A 198 27.57 -0.24 -18.62
N PRO A 199 27.17 0.43 -19.73
CA PRO A 199 27.77 1.70 -20.12
C PRO A 199 27.39 2.83 -19.16
N VAL A 200 28.38 3.31 -18.39
CA VAL A 200 28.27 4.36 -17.36
C VAL A 200 27.58 5.64 -17.88
N SER A 201 27.73 5.95 -19.17
CA SER A 201 27.09 7.08 -19.83
C SER A 201 25.55 7.02 -19.85
N HIS A 202 24.93 5.83 -19.88
CA HIS A 202 23.48 5.69 -19.79
C HIS A 202 22.98 5.89 -18.35
N LEU A 203 23.69 5.36 -17.35
CA LEU A 203 23.34 5.55 -15.94
C LEU A 203 23.42 7.03 -15.55
N LEU A 204 24.53 7.72 -15.84
CA LEU A 204 24.69 9.16 -15.53
C LEU A 204 23.62 10.04 -16.22
N ARG A 205 23.15 9.64 -17.41
CA ARG A 205 22.09 10.35 -18.14
C ARG A 205 20.69 10.05 -17.58
N ARG A 206 20.48 8.88 -16.97
CA ARG A 206 19.24 8.50 -16.28
C ARG A 206 19.15 9.09 -14.88
N LYS A 207 20.24 9.11 -14.10
CA LYS A 207 20.34 9.82 -12.79
C LYS A 207 19.83 11.26 -12.91
N ARG A 208 20.45 12.03 -13.82
CA ARG A 208 20.07 13.43 -14.11
C ARG A 208 18.65 13.62 -14.63
N ALA A 209 17.98 12.58 -15.15
CA ALA A 209 16.61 12.69 -15.61
C ALA A 209 15.58 12.60 -14.48
N VAL A 210 15.86 11.81 -13.43
CA VAL A 210 14.94 11.59 -12.30
C VAL A 210 14.67 12.90 -11.55
N LEU A 211 15.71 13.55 -11.02
CA LEU A 211 15.56 14.77 -10.23
C LEU A 211 15.04 15.98 -11.05
N LEU A 212 15.17 15.94 -12.39
CA LEU A 212 14.63 16.98 -13.27
C LEU A 212 13.16 16.75 -13.69
N GLN A 213 12.58 15.59 -13.42
CA GLN A 213 11.17 15.32 -13.70
C GLN A 213 10.32 15.51 -12.43
N PRO A 214 9.19 16.24 -12.50
CA PRO A 214 8.29 16.37 -11.36
C PRO A 214 7.65 15.02 -11.07
N HIS A 215 7.73 14.59 -9.82
CA HIS A 215 7.07 13.41 -9.30
C HIS A 215 5.87 13.83 -8.45
N TYR A 216 4.87 12.96 -8.32
CA TYR A 216 3.61 13.26 -7.64
C TYR A 216 3.30 12.13 -6.66
N VAL A 217 2.78 12.47 -5.48
CA VAL A 217 2.36 11.49 -4.46
C VAL A 217 0.86 11.64 -4.22
N GLU A 218 0.08 10.63 -4.59
CA GLU A 218 -1.31 10.48 -4.17
C GLU A 218 -1.35 10.14 -2.67
N LEU A 219 -1.47 11.16 -1.81
CA LEU A 219 -1.50 11.01 -0.34
C LEU A 219 -2.94 10.91 0.18
N LEU A 220 -3.20 9.93 1.04
CA LEU A 220 -4.47 9.81 1.77
C LEU A 220 -4.23 9.92 3.29
N LEU A 221 -4.83 10.92 3.93
CA LEU A 221 -4.72 11.12 5.39
C LEU A 221 -5.83 10.38 6.13
N VAL A 222 -5.51 9.73 7.25
CA VAL A 222 -6.47 8.98 8.08
C VAL A 222 -6.39 9.49 9.51
N VAL A 223 -7.52 9.77 10.16
CA VAL A 223 -7.56 10.43 11.48
C VAL A 223 -8.31 9.57 12.51
N ASP A 224 -7.68 9.31 13.65
CA ASP A 224 -8.26 8.48 14.72
C ASP A 224 -9.44 9.13 15.48
N ASN A 225 -10.23 8.29 16.16
CA ASN A 225 -11.41 8.72 16.90
C ASN A 225 -11.05 9.65 18.06
N GLU A 226 -9.86 9.49 18.62
CA GLU A 226 -9.28 10.26 19.70
C GLU A 226 -8.92 11.68 19.24
N ARG A 227 -8.30 11.87 18.07
CA ARG A 227 -8.04 13.18 17.44
C ARG A 227 -9.35 13.83 17.03
N PHE A 228 -10.29 13.08 16.43
CA PHE A 228 -11.63 13.59 16.11
C PHE A 228 -12.39 14.06 17.37
N THR A 229 -12.34 13.28 18.45
CA THR A 229 -12.97 13.64 19.73
C THR A 229 -12.28 14.83 20.40
N TYR A 230 -10.95 14.91 20.31
CA TYR A 230 -10.15 16.05 20.77
C TYR A 230 -10.52 17.33 20.02
N MET A 231 -10.70 17.26 18.69
CA MET A 231 -11.21 18.33 17.83
C MET A 231 -12.74 18.55 17.96
N HIS A 232 -13.27 18.36 19.18
CA HIS A 232 -14.67 18.53 19.57
C HIS A 232 -15.70 17.80 18.69
N ARG A 233 -15.31 16.70 18.03
CA ARG A 233 -16.12 15.93 17.07
C ARG A 233 -16.57 16.76 15.85
N ASN A 234 -15.78 17.75 15.45
CA ASN A 234 -16.06 18.64 14.33
C ASN A 234 -15.34 18.18 13.05
N GLU A 235 -16.08 17.57 12.13
CA GLU A 235 -15.56 17.05 10.85
C GLU A 235 -14.90 18.14 9.99
N THR A 236 -15.49 19.35 9.97
CA THR A 236 -14.95 20.51 9.23
C THR A 236 -13.61 20.97 9.81
N ALA A 237 -13.51 21.06 11.15
CA ALA A 237 -12.26 21.47 11.80
C ALA A 237 -11.12 20.46 11.57
N VAL A 238 -11.41 19.15 11.60
CA VAL A 238 -10.44 18.11 11.23
C VAL A 238 -10.05 18.21 9.75
N ARG A 239 -11.03 18.36 8.85
CA ARG A 239 -10.77 18.50 7.41
C ARG A 239 -9.85 19.67 7.10
N ASP A 240 -10.16 20.85 7.63
CA ASP A 240 -9.42 22.08 7.33
C ASP A 240 -8.00 22.04 7.94
N GLU A 241 -7.86 21.41 9.11
CA GLU A 241 -6.56 21.10 9.74
C GLU A 241 -5.71 20.14 8.87
N MET A 242 -6.30 19.08 8.32
CA MET A 242 -5.60 18.09 7.50
C MET A 242 -5.24 18.60 6.10
N ILE A 243 -6.06 19.47 5.49
CA ILE A 243 -5.70 20.16 4.24
C ILE A 243 -4.53 21.14 4.50
N HIS A 244 -4.55 21.84 5.63
CA HIS A 244 -3.45 22.74 6.01
C HIS A 244 -2.13 21.98 6.24
N LEU A 245 -2.19 20.83 6.92
CA LEU A 245 -1.09 19.87 7.08
C LEU A 245 -0.53 19.42 5.72
N ALA A 246 -1.39 18.99 4.79
CA ALA A 246 -0.96 18.56 3.45
C ALA A 246 -0.24 19.67 2.68
N ASN A 247 -0.70 20.93 2.76
CA ASN A 247 -0.05 22.06 2.08
C ASN A 247 1.37 22.34 2.60
N TYR A 248 1.64 22.05 3.88
CA TYR A 248 3.00 22.10 4.41
C TYR A 248 3.86 20.94 3.92
N VAL A 249 3.33 19.71 3.91
CA VAL A 249 4.06 18.53 3.42
C VAL A 249 4.46 18.71 1.96
N ASP A 250 3.52 19.08 1.08
CA ASP A 250 3.80 19.45 -0.31
C ASP A 250 4.92 20.49 -0.43
N SER A 251 4.88 21.56 0.39
CA SER A 251 5.87 22.63 0.34
C SER A 251 7.31 22.21 0.70
N MET A 252 7.47 21.19 1.54
CA MET A 252 8.78 20.60 1.87
C MET A 252 9.28 19.67 0.75
N TYR A 253 8.36 18.96 0.09
CA TYR A 253 8.68 18.03 -0.99
C TYR A 253 9.06 18.72 -2.32
N MET A 254 8.66 19.98 -2.52
CA MET A 254 9.03 20.77 -3.71
C MET A 254 10.55 20.84 -3.95
N GLU A 255 11.39 20.79 -2.90
CA GLU A 255 12.87 20.81 -3.05
C GLU A 255 13.42 19.61 -3.81
N LEU A 256 12.74 18.46 -3.71
CA LEU A 256 13.09 17.21 -4.38
C LEU A 256 12.37 17.05 -5.72
N ASN A 257 11.72 18.11 -6.21
CA ASN A 257 10.83 18.08 -7.38
C ASN A 257 9.67 17.09 -7.20
N ILE A 258 9.21 16.90 -5.96
CA ILE A 258 8.06 16.06 -5.60
C ILE A 258 6.88 16.98 -5.24
N ARG A 259 5.68 16.63 -5.68
CA ARG A 259 4.40 17.25 -5.31
C ARG A 259 3.57 16.29 -4.49
N VAL A 260 2.98 16.77 -3.40
CA VAL A 260 2.12 15.94 -2.54
C VAL A 260 0.68 16.39 -2.70
N VAL A 261 -0.17 15.46 -3.14
CA VAL A 261 -1.55 15.72 -3.57
C VAL A 261 -2.48 14.97 -2.63
N LEU A 262 -3.33 15.69 -1.91
CA LEU A 262 -4.25 15.09 -0.95
C LEU A 262 -5.48 14.54 -1.69
N VAL A 263 -5.44 13.25 -2.02
CA VAL A 263 -6.49 12.57 -2.81
C VAL A 263 -7.70 12.13 -1.98
N GLY A 264 -7.56 12.08 -0.65
CA GLY A 264 -8.67 11.76 0.25
C GLY A 264 -8.34 11.90 1.73
N LEU A 265 -9.38 11.88 2.56
CA LEU A 265 -9.32 11.99 4.01
C LEU A 265 -10.32 11.02 4.65
N ASP A 266 -9.88 10.08 5.48
CA ASP A 266 -10.77 9.16 6.21
C ASP A 266 -10.79 9.51 7.71
N ILE A 267 -11.94 9.93 8.23
CA ILE A 267 -12.13 10.33 9.63
C ILE A 267 -12.91 9.22 10.34
N TRP A 268 -12.29 8.62 11.37
CA TRP A 268 -12.87 7.55 12.15
C TRP A 268 -13.87 8.08 13.20
N THR A 269 -14.94 8.74 12.76
CA THR A 269 -15.89 9.52 13.59
C THR A 269 -16.63 8.71 14.66
N SER A 270 -16.91 7.43 14.39
CA SER A 270 -17.69 6.53 15.27
C SER A 270 -16.82 5.65 16.18
N ARG A 271 -15.76 5.02 15.64
CA ARG A 271 -14.73 4.25 16.37
C ARG A 271 -13.54 3.97 15.46
N ASN A 272 -12.39 3.61 16.03
CA ASN A 272 -11.25 3.09 15.27
C ASN A 272 -11.57 1.70 14.67
N PRO A 273 -11.33 1.45 13.37
CA PRO A 273 -11.46 0.13 12.76
C PRO A 273 -10.37 -0.86 13.20
N ILE A 274 -9.20 -0.34 13.60
CA ILE A 274 -8.06 -1.11 14.12
C ILE A 274 -7.84 -0.81 15.61
N SER A 275 -7.16 -1.72 16.31
CA SER A 275 -6.64 -1.42 17.65
C SER A 275 -5.37 -0.59 17.55
N ILE A 276 -5.43 0.64 18.09
CA ILE A 276 -4.27 1.54 18.25
C ILE A 276 -3.42 1.21 19.50
N GLU A 277 -3.65 0.07 20.16
CA GLU A 277 -2.88 -0.34 21.33
C GLU A 277 -1.58 -1.09 21.01
N GLY A 278 -0.67 -1.11 21.98
CA GLY A 278 0.70 -1.62 21.78
C GLY A 278 1.69 -0.57 21.29
N SER A 279 2.77 -1.04 20.67
CA SER A 279 3.87 -0.23 20.13
C SER A 279 3.57 0.37 18.74
N ALA A 280 4.42 1.29 18.30
CA ALA A 280 4.32 1.88 16.96
C ALA A 280 4.33 0.83 15.84
N GLY A 281 5.18 -0.19 15.94
CA GLY A 281 5.28 -1.27 14.94
C GLY A 281 4.02 -2.14 14.86
N GLU A 282 3.40 -2.46 16.01
CA GLU A 282 2.11 -3.16 16.03
C GLU A 282 1.00 -2.33 15.36
N VAL A 283 0.93 -1.03 15.66
CA VAL A 283 -0.11 -0.14 15.11
C VAL A 283 0.11 0.09 13.61
N LEU A 284 1.35 0.29 13.16
CA LEU A 284 1.70 0.38 11.74
C LEU A 284 1.33 -0.91 10.99
N SER A 285 1.68 -2.08 11.53
CA SER A 285 1.35 -3.37 10.89
C SER A 285 -0.15 -3.56 10.70
N ARG A 286 -0.97 -3.22 11.71
CA ARG A 286 -2.45 -3.25 11.60
C ARG A 286 -2.99 -2.20 10.64
N PHE A 287 -2.40 -1.00 10.62
CA PHE A 287 -2.81 0.08 9.74
C PHE A 287 -2.59 -0.26 8.26
N VAL A 288 -1.42 -0.79 7.88
CA VAL A 288 -1.16 -1.14 6.47
C VAL A 288 -1.99 -2.34 6.00
N GLN A 289 -2.27 -3.31 6.88
CA GLN A 289 -3.22 -4.40 6.61
C GLN A 289 -4.66 -3.90 6.39
N TRP A 290 -5.13 -2.98 7.25
CA TRP A 290 -6.43 -2.34 7.07
C TRP A 290 -6.48 -1.50 5.79
N ARG A 291 -5.41 -0.75 5.48
CA ARG A 291 -5.27 0.02 4.24
C ARG A 291 -5.45 -0.87 3.01
N GLU A 292 -4.69 -1.95 2.91
CA GLU A 292 -4.70 -2.87 1.76
C GLU A 292 -6.09 -3.48 1.50
N LYS A 293 -6.81 -3.79 2.60
CA LYS A 293 -8.09 -4.48 2.56
C LYS A 293 -9.29 -3.54 2.36
N GLU A 294 -9.32 -2.40 3.05
CA GLU A 294 -10.53 -1.57 3.21
C GLU A 294 -10.42 -0.18 2.54
N LEU A 295 -9.20 0.36 2.39
CA LEU A 295 -8.96 1.73 1.91
C LEU A 295 -8.47 1.79 0.45
N VAL A 296 -7.52 0.93 0.06
CA VAL A 296 -7.03 0.86 -1.33
C VAL A 296 -8.15 0.48 -2.32
N PRO A 297 -9.08 -0.44 -2.01
CA PRO A 297 -10.25 -0.69 -2.87
C PRO A 297 -11.30 0.43 -2.88
N ARG A 298 -11.18 1.45 -2.00
CA ARG A 298 -12.14 2.56 -1.83
C ARG A 298 -11.70 3.82 -2.57
N ARG A 299 -10.40 4.14 -2.56
CA ARG A 299 -9.75 5.23 -3.30
C ARG A 299 -8.33 4.79 -3.63
N ARG A 300 -7.93 4.89 -4.91
CA ARG A 300 -6.52 4.72 -5.29
C ARG A 300 -5.68 5.84 -4.66
N HIS A 301 -4.53 5.46 -4.09
CA HIS A 301 -3.54 6.35 -3.47
C HIS A 301 -2.20 5.62 -3.26
N ASP A 302 -1.08 6.33 -3.32
CA ASP A 302 0.28 5.77 -3.33
C ASP A 302 0.81 5.45 -1.93
N SER A 303 0.47 6.32 -0.97
CA SER A 303 0.77 6.14 0.46
C SER A 303 -0.37 6.72 1.31
N ALA A 304 -0.66 6.08 2.45
CA ALA A 304 -1.56 6.64 3.46
C ALA A 304 -0.82 6.90 4.78
N GLN A 305 -1.19 7.98 5.47
CA GLN A 305 -0.58 8.39 6.73
C GLN A 305 -1.65 8.48 7.82
N LEU A 306 -1.51 7.66 8.87
CA LEU A 306 -2.40 7.67 10.03
C LEU A 306 -1.98 8.74 11.03
N ILE A 307 -2.94 9.56 11.45
CA ILE A 307 -2.76 10.70 12.35
C ILE A 307 -3.43 10.35 13.68
N LEU A 308 -2.61 10.18 14.72
CA LEU A 308 -3.00 9.62 16.02
C LEU A 308 -2.97 10.66 17.13
N LYS A 309 -3.93 10.65 18.07
CA LYS A 309 -3.82 11.45 19.32
C LYS A 309 -3.03 10.72 20.44
N LYS A 310 -2.38 9.60 20.11
CA LYS A 310 -1.55 8.77 21.00
C LYS A 310 -0.06 9.14 20.93
N SER A 311 0.68 8.87 22.01
CA SER A 311 2.15 8.90 22.07
C SER A 311 2.73 7.49 22.21
N PHE A 312 3.91 7.25 21.63
CA PHE A 312 4.61 5.95 21.67
C PHE A 312 5.84 5.93 22.59
N GLY A 313 5.99 6.91 23.51
CA GLY A 313 7.06 6.91 24.51
C GLY A 313 8.42 7.43 24.01
N GLY A 314 8.39 8.33 23.02
CA GLY A 314 9.55 8.96 22.40
C GLY A 314 9.38 9.05 20.88
N THR A 315 9.10 7.90 20.27
CA THR A 315 8.81 7.72 18.84
C THR A 315 7.65 8.62 18.38
N ALA A 316 7.95 9.53 17.43
CA ALA A 316 6.99 10.50 16.91
C ALA A 316 6.19 9.99 15.70
N GLY A 317 6.71 9.01 14.96
CA GLY A 317 6.03 8.32 13.88
C GLY A 317 6.70 6.96 13.58
N MET A 318 6.15 6.21 12.64
CA MET A 318 6.81 5.01 12.12
C MET A 318 6.31 4.65 10.71
N ALA A 319 7.24 4.26 9.82
CA ALA A 319 6.96 3.89 8.44
C ALA A 319 7.88 2.76 7.92
N PHE A 320 7.53 2.19 6.76
CA PHE A 320 8.42 1.26 6.04
C PHE A 320 9.21 1.99 4.94
N VAL A 321 10.48 1.57 4.75
CA VAL A 321 11.40 2.20 3.78
C VAL A 321 11.19 1.64 2.36
N SER A 322 11.18 2.52 1.35
CA SER A 322 11.00 2.20 -0.08
C SER A 322 9.68 1.49 -0.42
N THR A 323 8.61 1.75 0.32
CA THR A 323 7.29 1.09 0.14
C THR A 323 6.21 1.96 -0.51
N VAL A 324 6.52 3.16 -0.99
CA VAL A 324 5.60 3.92 -1.86
C VAL A 324 5.21 3.08 -3.09
N CYS A 325 4.00 3.32 -3.63
CA CYS A 325 3.33 2.44 -4.61
C CYS A 325 2.97 1.03 -4.09
N SER A 326 3.47 0.55 -2.94
CA SER A 326 3.17 -0.79 -2.44
C SER A 326 1.75 -0.88 -1.90
N ARG A 327 0.96 -1.83 -2.43
CA ARG A 327 -0.41 -2.10 -1.97
C ARG A 327 -0.46 -2.45 -0.47
N SER A 328 0.49 -3.26 -0.01
CA SER A 328 0.50 -3.87 1.33
C SER A 328 1.31 -3.10 2.38
N HIS A 329 2.24 -2.23 1.99
CA HIS A 329 3.17 -1.55 2.91
C HIS A 329 3.34 -0.04 2.67
N GLY A 330 2.64 0.55 1.69
CA GLY A 330 2.72 1.98 1.38
C GLY A 330 2.00 2.85 2.41
N GLY A 331 2.64 3.15 3.53
CA GLY A 331 2.10 4.05 4.55
C GLY A 331 2.97 4.20 5.79
N GLY A 332 2.50 5.05 6.70
CA GLY A 332 3.11 5.36 7.98
C GLY A 332 2.09 5.76 9.04
N ILE A 333 2.53 5.90 10.29
CA ILE A 333 1.73 6.38 11.42
C ILE A 333 2.43 7.55 12.12
N ASN A 334 1.67 8.50 12.66
CA ASN A 334 2.19 9.80 13.10
C ASN A 334 1.49 10.23 14.40
N ALA A 335 2.26 10.52 15.45
CA ALA A 335 1.77 10.89 16.79
C ALA A 335 1.55 12.41 16.93
N PHE A 336 0.31 12.87 16.75
CA PHE A 336 -0.03 14.29 16.81
C PHE A 336 -0.47 14.74 18.22
N THR A 337 0.49 14.85 19.13
CA THR A 337 0.22 15.16 20.54
C THR A 337 -0.01 16.65 20.84
N ASN A 338 0.74 17.54 20.18
CA ASN A 338 1.03 18.91 20.65
C ASN A 338 0.36 20.07 19.86
N ASN A 339 -0.59 19.78 18.95
CA ASN A 339 -1.32 20.75 18.11
C ASN A 339 -0.51 21.66 17.17
N ASN A 340 0.82 21.72 17.25
CA ASN A 340 1.60 22.57 16.37
C ASN A 340 1.70 21.95 14.96
N ILE A 341 0.77 22.33 14.07
CA ILE A 341 0.70 21.81 12.69
C ILE A 341 2.02 21.98 11.92
N PRO A 342 2.73 23.13 11.97
CA PRO A 342 4.05 23.24 11.36
C PRO A 342 5.01 22.15 11.84
N SER A 343 5.27 22.02 13.15
CA SER A 343 6.15 20.99 13.69
C SER A 343 5.68 19.57 13.31
N PHE A 344 4.38 19.30 13.40
CA PHE A 344 3.82 18.00 13.04
C PHE A 344 3.97 17.66 11.55
N ALA A 345 3.89 18.65 10.66
CA ALA A 345 4.13 18.44 9.23
C ALA A 345 5.56 17.96 8.92
N SER A 346 6.55 18.25 9.78
CA SER A 346 7.91 17.70 9.65
C SER A 346 7.94 16.20 9.90
N ILE A 347 7.12 15.70 10.83
CA ILE A 347 7.01 14.26 11.15
C ILE A 347 6.33 13.54 9.97
N VAL A 348 5.19 14.04 9.50
CA VAL A 348 4.50 13.47 8.33
C VAL A 348 5.38 13.49 7.07
N ALA A 349 6.22 14.53 6.91
CA ALA A 349 7.20 14.56 5.82
C ALA A 349 8.32 13.52 5.99
N HIS A 350 8.78 13.25 7.21
CA HIS A 350 9.78 12.23 7.54
C HIS A 350 9.27 10.80 7.26
N GLU A 351 8.08 10.46 7.78
CA GLU A 351 7.47 9.13 7.61
C GLU A 351 7.13 8.83 6.13
N LEU A 352 6.68 9.85 5.39
CA LEU A 352 6.51 9.75 3.94
C LEU A 352 7.87 9.62 3.21
N GLY A 353 8.93 10.21 3.77
CA GLY A 353 10.30 10.16 3.25
C GLY A 353 10.86 8.74 3.28
N HIS A 354 10.60 8.00 4.37
CA HIS A 354 10.86 6.57 4.43
C HIS A 354 10.10 5.81 3.33
N ASN A 355 8.79 6.01 3.16
CA ASN A 355 8.07 5.36 2.05
C ASN A 355 8.71 5.67 0.68
N LEU A 356 9.19 6.91 0.49
CA LEU A 356 9.93 7.39 -0.69
C LEU A 356 11.42 6.96 -0.73
N GLY A 357 11.84 6.05 0.15
CA GLY A 357 13.14 5.38 0.12
C GLY A 357 14.27 6.07 0.87
N MET A 358 14.00 7.18 1.56
CA MET A 358 15.00 7.96 2.29
C MET A 358 15.36 7.30 3.63
N ASN A 359 16.66 7.26 3.93
CA ASN A 359 17.19 6.83 5.23
C ASN A 359 17.66 8.05 6.05
N HIS A 360 17.93 7.86 7.34
CA HIS A 360 18.37 8.94 8.23
C HIS A 360 19.71 9.56 7.82
N ASP A 361 19.82 10.88 8.01
CA ASP A 361 21.02 11.67 7.72
C ASP A 361 22.17 11.47 8.72
N ASN A 362 21.89 10.86 9.87
CA ASN A 362 22.85 10.58 10.94
C ASN A 362 23.95 9.60 10.51
N GLU A 363 25.16 9.75 11.07
CA GLU A 363 26.37 8.98 10.71
C GLU A 363 26.79 9.09 9.21
N ARG A 364 26.12 9.91 8.39
CA ARG A 364 26.43 10.14 6.96
C ARG A 364 27.00 11.56 6.71
N ASN A 365 27.87 11.69 5.70
CA ASN A 365 28.39 12.99 5.25
C ASN A 365 27.38 13.71 4.31
N CYS A 366 26.25 14.14 4.87
CA CYS A 366 25.18 14.79 4.12
C CYS A 366 25.30 16.31 4.15
N HIS A 367 25.11 16.97 3.01
CA HIS A 367 24.96 18.42 2.97
C HIS A 367 23.53 18.80 3.38
N CYS A 368 23.41 19.62 4.42
CA CYS A 368 22.18 20.25 4.86
C CYS A 368 22.45 21.75 5.02
N GLY A 369 21.52 22.61 4.58
CA GLY A 369 21.66 24.08 4.67
C GLY A 369 21.42 24.65 6.07
N VAL A 370 20.92 23.82 6.99
CA VAL A 370 20.52 24.16 8.37
C VAL A 370 21.04 23.11 9.35
N THR A 371 20.94 23.36 10.66
CA THR A 371 21.50 22.52 11.73
C THR A 371 21.09 21.05 11.66
N SER A 372 19.88 20.74 11.18
CA SER A 372 19.38 19.39 10.92
C SER A 372 18.37 19.41 9.77
N CYS A 373 18.38 18.39 8.91
CA CYS A 373 17.41 18.21 7.83
C CYS A 373 16.21 17.33 8.28
N ILE A 374 15.17 17.23 7.44
CA ILE A 374 13.93 16.48 7.75
C ILE A 374 14.24 15.04 8.16
N MET A 375 15.14 14.35 7.44
CA MET A 375 15.54 12.96 7.73
C MET A 375 16.57 12.84 8.86
N ASN A 376 16.65 13.81 9.77
CA ASN A 376 17.43 13.66 11.01
C ASN A 376 16.67 12.78 12.02
N SER A 377 17.40 11.97 12.80
CA SER A 377 16.83 11.04 13.77
C SER A 377 16.15 11.70 15.00
N GLY A 378 16.07 13.03 15.06
CA GLY A 378 15.32 13.78 16.07
C GLY A 378 14.16 14.52 15.41
N ALA A 379 13.08 14.78 16.16
CA ALA A 379 11.97 15.59 15.66
C ALA A 379 12.36 17.09 15.68
N THR A 380 13.28 17.47 14.79
CA THR A 380 13.92 18.80 14.76
C THR A 380 13.05 19.92 14.20
N GLY A 381 11.85 19.60 13.69
CA GLY A 381 10.94 20.58 13.08
C GLY A 381 11.48 21.20 11.79
N SER A 382 12.47 20.56 11.15
CA SER A 382 13.13 21.04 9.93
C SER A 382 12.21 21.06 8.71
N ARG A 383 12.63 21.79 7.66
CA ARG A 383 11.89 22.02 6.41
C ARG A 383 12.66 21.66 5.15
N ASN A 384 13.91 21.21 5.32
CA ASN A 384 14.82 20.96 4.22
C ASN A 384 15.21 19.49 4.17
N PHE A 385 15.30 18.94 2.97
CA PHE A 385 15.88 17.62 2.74
C PHE A 385 17.39 17.74 2.52
N SER A 386 18.15 16.70 2.88
CA SER A 386 19.60 16.70 2.68
C SER A 386 19.97 16.23 1.28
N SER A 387 21.24 16.44 0.89
CA SER A 387 21.78 15.82 -0.33
C SER A 387 21.64 14.30 -0.34
N CYS A 388 21.73 13.65 0.84
CA CYS A 388 21.54 12.20 0.96
C CYS A 388 20.08 11.78 0.80
N SER A 389 19.12 12.58 1.28
CA SER A 389 17.69 12.32 1.07
C SER A 389 17.35 12.34 -0.43
N ALA A 390 17.91 13.30 -1.17
CA ALA A 390 17.77 13.39 -2.63
C ALA A 390 18.43 12.19 -3.35
N ASP A 391 19.65 11.82 -2.96
CA ASP A 391 20.36 10.64 -3.49
C ASP A 391 19.59 9.34 -3.23
N ASP A 392 18.99 9.17 -2.04
CA ASP A 392 18.21 7.99 -1.67
C ASP A 392 16.90 7.88 -2.47
N PHE A 393 16.17 8.98 -2.66
CA PHE A 393 15.01 9.02 -3.54
C PHE A 393 15.39 8.68 -4.99
N GLU A 394 16.49 9.24 -5.50
CA GLU A 394 16.98 8.93 -6.85
C GLU A 394 17.32 7.43 -7.00
N LYS A 395 18.00 6.82 -6.00
CA LYS A 395 18.25 5.38 -5.94
C LYS A 395 16.94 4.58 -5.96
N MET A 396 15.93 4.97 -5.17
CA MET A 396 14.64 4.29 -5.14
C MET A 396 13.99 4.29 -6.52
N ILE A 397 13.81 5.46 -7.17
CA ILE A 397 13.19 5.56 -8.50
C ILE A 397 13.96 4.72 -9.54
N LEU A 398 15.29 4.69 -9.49
CA LEU A 398 16.12 3.89 -10.39
C LEU A 398 15.99 2.38 -10.17
N ASN A 399 15.73 1.94 -8.93
CA ASN A 399 15.65 0.53 -8.53
C ASN A 399 14.22 -0.05 -8.62
N THR A 400 13.21 0.66 -8.11
CA THR A 400 11.80 0.21 -8.09
C THR A 400 11.02 0.64 -9.32
N GLY A 401 11.52 1.65 -10.05
CA GLY A 401 10.86 2.26 -11.21
C GLY A 401 9.87 3.38 -10.86
N GLY A 402 9.46 3.50 -9.59
CA GLY A 402 8.65 4.63 -9.09
C GLY A 402 7.33 4.88 -9.82
N SER A 403 6.76 3.89 -10.51
CA SER A 403 5.83 4.13 -11.62
C SER A 403 4.47 4.75 -11.26
N CYS A 404 4.06 4.69 -9.98
CA CYS A 404 2.86 5.42 -9.53
C CYS A 404 3.11 6.93 -9.44
N LEU A 405 4.35 7.35 -9.16
CA LEU A 405 4.72 8.74 -8.88
C LEU A 405 4.84 9.62 -10.13
N LEU A 406 4.37 9.15 -11.28
CA LEU A 406 4.55 9.77 -12.60
C LEU A 406 3.24 10.28 -13.21
N ASN A 407 2.07 9.98 -12.62
CA ASN A 407 0.82 10.64 -13.00
C ASN A 407 0.56 11.86 -12.09
N ILE A 408 0.30 13.01 -12.72
CA ILE A 408 -0.34 14.13 -12.01
C ILE A 408 -1.76 13.64 -11.70
N PRO A 409 -2.20 13.58 -10.42
CA PRO A 409 -3.57 13.19 -10.10
C PRO A 409 -4.53 14.18 -10.73
N ARG A 410 -5.23 13.76 -11.77
CA ARG A 410 -6.14 14.64 -12.51
C ARG A 410 -7.39 14.95 -11.68
N PRO A 411 -8.07 16.06 -11.97
CA PRO A 411 -9.49 16.27 -11.62
C PRO A 411 -10.42 15.11 -12.00
N GLU A 412 -9.98 14.28 -12.95
CA GLU A 412 -10.68 13.13 -13.53
C GLU A 412 -10.02 11.78 -13.11
N GLU A 413 -9.43 11.64 -11.91
CA GLU A 413 -8.67 10.43 -11.51
C GLU A 413 -8.97 9.91 -10.08
N GLY A 414 -10.11 10.27 -9.50
CA GLY A 414 -10.47 9.86 -8.13
C GLY A 414 -11.94 9.73 -7.79
N TYR A 415 -12.79 10.34 -8.60
CA TYR A 415 -13.60 9.49 -9.45
C TYR A 415 -13.32 9.96 -10.87
N SER A 416 -12.49 9.21 -11.59
CA SER A 416 -12.54 9.18 -13.04
C SER A 416 -13.99 9.01 -13.46
N ALA A 417 -14.53 10.00 -14.18
CA ALA A 417 -15.64 9.74 -15.06
C ALA A 417 -15.10 8.71 -16.07
N PRO A 418 -15.63 7.47 -16.08
CA PRO A 418 -14.89 6.27 -16.49
C PRO A 418 -14.09 6.47 -17.77
N TYR A 419 -12.76 6.56 -17.64
CA TYR A 419 -11.91 7.00 -18.72
C TYR A 419 -11.34 5.80 -19.45
N CYS A 420 -12.08 5.37 -20.47
CA CYS A 420 -11.69 4.26 -21.29
C CYS A 420 -10.36 4.53 -22.02
N GLY A 421 -9.29 3.89 -21.56
CA GLY A 421 -7.94 3.96 -22.12
C GLY A 421 -6.82 4.34 -21.14
N ASN A 422 -7.09 4.48 -19.83
CA ASN A 422 -6.07 4.69 -18.79
C ASN A 422 -5.44 3.39 -18.23
N LYS A 423 -6.02 2.21 -18.53
CA LYS A 423 -5.67 0.85 -18.02
C LYS A 423 -6.09 0.57 -16.56
N LEU A 424 -7.04 1.33 -16.05
CA LEU A 424 -7.73 1.14 -14.77
C LEU A 424 -9.23 0.95 -15.09
N VAL A 425 -9.88 -0.04 -14.49
CA VAL A 425 -11.30 -0.28 -14.75
C VAL A 425 -12.14 0.58 -13.82
N ASP A 426 -12.72 1.63 -14.39
CA ASP A 426 -13.51 2.63 -13.68
C ASP A 426 -14.99 2.22 -13.53
N MET A 427 -15.77 2.98 -12.74
CA MET A 427 -17.16 2.64 -12.42
C MET A 427 -18.10 2.75 -13.63
N GLY A 428 -18.37 1.61 -14.27
CA GLY A 428 -19.25 1.49 -15.44
C GLY A 428 -18.62 0.66 -16.56
N GLU A 429 -17.31 0.47 -16.51
CA GLU A 429 -16.53 -0.34 -17.42
C GLU A 429 -16.51 -1.82 -17.00
N GLU A 430 -16.00 -2.68 -17.88
CA GLU A 430 -15.80 -4.11 -17.63
C GLU A 430 -14.34 -4.54 -17.85
N CYS A 431 -13.55 -3.69 -18.51
CA CYS A 431 -12.14 -3.88 -18.81
C CYS A 431 -11.54 -2.56 -19.32
N ASP A 432 -10.24 -2.36 -19.12
CA ASP A 432 -9.47 -1.36 -19.83
C ASP A 432 -8.13 -2.00 -20.26
N CYS A 433 -7.75 -1.74 -21.50
CA CYS A 433 -6.60 -2.27 -22.23
C CYS A 433 -5.62 -1.17 -22.68
N GLY A 434 -5.90 0.10 -22.35
CA GLY A 434 -5.20 1.27 -22.84
C GLY A 434 -5.76 1.80 -24.15
N SER A 435 -4.98 2.66 -24.81
CA SER A 435 -5.38 3.31 -26.05
C SER A 435 -5.73 2.33 -27.17
N ASP A 436 -6.55 2.77 -28.14
CA ASP A 436 -6.91 2.05 -29.40
C ASP A 436 -5.80 1.10 -29.90
N LYS A 437 -4.58 1.64 -30.03
CA LYS A 437 -3.40 0.99 -30.62
C LYS A 437 -2.72 -0.03 -29.69
N GLU A 438 -2.89 0.09 -28.39
CA GLU A 438 -2.41 -0.90 -27.42
C GLU A 438 -3.40 -2.07 -27.36
N CYS A 439 -4.69 -1.73 -27.35
CA CYS A 439 -5.80 -2.66 -27.30
C CYS A 439 -6.09 -3.39 -28.64
N GLU A 440 -5.49 -2.96 -29.76
CA GLU A 440 -5.39 -3.75 -31.01
C GLU A 440 -4.89 -5.19 -30.76
N LYS A 441 -4.07 -5.39 -29.72
CA LYS A 441 -3.49 -6.69 -29.33
C LYS A 441 -4.30 -7.44 -28.29
N ASP A 442 -5.27 -6.79 -27.65
CA ASP A 442 -6.09 -7.37 -26.59
C ASP A 442 -7.25 -8.17 -27.20
N PRO A 443 -7.38 -9.49 -26.94
CA PRO A 443 -8.47 -10.29 -27.49
C PRO A 443 -9.80 -10.15 -26.71
N CYS A 444 -9.80 -9.48 -25.56
CA CYS A 444 -10.84 -9.52 -24.54
C CYS A 444 -11.60 -8.19 -24.41
N CYS A 445 -10.92 -7.06 -24.49
CA CYS A 445 -11.48 -5.73 -24.22
C CYS A 445 -11.64 -4.88 -25.49
N GLU A 446 -12.67 -4.04 -25.56
CA GLU A 446 -12.89 -3.11 -26.68
C GLU A 446 -12.51 -1.65 -26.31
N ALA A 447 -11.43 -1.18 -26.93
CA ALA A 447 -10.73 0.09 -26.63
C ALA A 447 -11.55 1.39 -26.68
N LYS A 448 -12.75 1.36 -27.25
CA LYS A 448 -13.62 2.54 -27.46
C LYS A 448 -14.84 2.56 -26.55
N THR A 449 -15.04 1.48 -25.80
CA THR A 449 -16.24 1.25 -24.99
C THR A 449 -15.88 0.74 -23.59
N CYS A 450 -14.67 0.20 -23.41
CA CYS A 450 -14.20 -0.45 -22.19
C CYS A 450 -15.17 -1.52 -21.69
N LYS A 451 -15.73 -2.21 -22.70
CA LYS A 451 -16.63 -3.36 -22.60
C LYS A 451 -15.95 -4.62 -23.08
N LEU A 452 -16.38 -5.74 -22.53
CA LEU A 452 -15.87 -7.04 -22.92
C LEU A 452 -16.35 -7.37 -24.34
N LYS A 453 -15.40 -7.65 -25.25
CA LYS A 453 -15.68 -8.14 -26.62
C LYS A 453 -16.58 -9.37 -26.50
N GLY A 454 -17.74 -9.38 -27.17
CA GLY A 454 -18.95 -10.16 -26.81
C GLY A 454 -18.94 -11.69 -26.66
N ARG A 455 -17.79 -12.34 -26.43
CA ARG A 455 -17.67 -13.68 -25.82
C ARG A 455 -16.81 -13.70 -24.54
N ALA A 456 -16.13 -12.59 -24.23
CA ALA A 456 -15.28 -12.45 -23.06
C ALA A 456 -16.12 -12.33 -21.77
N GLN A 457 -15.56 -12.86 -20.68
CA GLN A 457 -16.09 -12.77 -19.31
C GLN A 457 -15.19 -11.92 -18.41
N CYS A 458 -13.96 -11.68 -18.84
CA CYS A 458 -12.92 -10.92 -18.15
C CYS A 458 -11.85 -10.50 -19.17
N ALA A 459 -10.94 -9.59 -18.79
CA ALA A 459 -9.75 -9.26 -19.58
C ALA A 459 -8.43 -9.32 -18.78
N TYR A 460 -8.47 -9.09 -17.46
CA TYR A 460 -7.31 -8.96 -16.56
C TYR A 460 -7.57 -9.70 -15.24
N GLY A 461 -6.57 -9.75 -14.35
CA GLY A 461 -6.66 -10.45 -13.05
C GLY A 461 -6.20 -11.92 -13.12
N GLU A 462 -5.78 -12.48 -11.98
CA GLU A 462 -5.15 -13.81 -11.89
C GLU A 462 -6.11 -14.95 -12.28
N CYS A 463 -7.41 -14.71 -12.14
CA CYS A 463 -8.47 -15.63 -12.52
C CYS A 463 -9.00 -15.42 -13.94
N CYS A 464 -8.33 -14.64 -14.78
CA CYS A 464 -8.67 -14.48 -16.19
C CYS A 464 -7.68 -15.19 -17.12
N LYS A 465 -8.19 -15.97 -18.10
CA LYS A 465 -7.36 -16.59 -19.14
C LYS A 465 -8.10 -16.72 -20.46
N ASN A 466 -7.49 -16.28 -21.55
CA ASN A 466 -8.09 -16.26 -22.89
C ASN A 466 -9.51 -15.63 -22.87
N CYS A 467 -9.65 -14.55 -22.11
CA CYS A 467 -10.89 -13.81 -21.91
C CYS A 467 -12.02 -14.58 -21.21
N GLN A 468 -11.76 -15.74 -20.59
CA GLN A 468 -12.73 -16.49 -19.78
C GLN A 468 -12.29 -16.52 -18.33
N TYR A 469 -13.24 -16.63 -17.41
CA TYR A 469 -12.91 -16.95 -16.02
C TYR A 469 -12.24 -18.33 -15.98
N LEU A 470 -11.12 -18.41 -15.24
CA LEU A 470 -10.49 -19.69 -14.91
C LEU A 470 -11.51 -20.58 -14.18
N PRO A 471 -11.49 -21.90 -14.43
CA PRO A 471 -12.41 -22.82 -13.77
C PRO A 471 -12.27 -22.77 -12.24
N GLY A 472 -13.37 -23.04 -11.53
CA GLY A 472 -13.37 -23.24 -10.07
C GLY A 472 -12.20 -24.14 -9.63
N GLY A 473 -11.51 -23.81 -8.55
CA GLY A 473 -10.36 -24.59 -8.11
C GLY A 473 -9.05 -24.34 -8.86
N SER A 474 -9.01 -23.40 -9.80
CA SER A 474 -7.74 -22.93 -10.35
C SER A 474 -7.00 -22.12 -9.28
N VAL A 475 -5.83 -22.57 -8.85
CA VAL A 475 -4.95 -21.80 -7.95
C VAL A 475 -4.58 -20.48 -8.63
N CYS A 476 -4.90 -19.36 -7.98
CA CYS A 476 -4.52 -18.02 -8.45
C CYS A 476 -3.41 -17.39 -7.61
N ARG A 477 -3.39 -17.65 -6.30
CA ARG A 477 -2.23 -17.40 -5.43
C ARG A 477 -1.84 -18.70 -4.73
N GLY A 478 -0.58 -19.07 -4.86
CA GLY A 478 -0.01 -20.23 -4.18
C GLY A 478 0.61 -19.86 -2.83
N SER A 479 0.61 -20.79 -1.89
CA SER A 479 1.23 -20.68 -0.57
C SER A 479 2.74 -20.45 -0.67
N ASN A 480 3.23 -19.41 0.01
CA ASN A 480 4.64 -19.01 0.01
C ASN A 480 5.42 -19.52 1.23
N ASP A 481 4.73 -19.99 2.27
CA ASP A 481 5.29 -20.54 3.51
C ASP A 481 4.31 -21.54 4.14
N GLU A 482 4.74 -22.43 5.03
CA GLU A 482 3.85 -23.42 5.66
C GLU A 482 2.73 -22.82 6.54
N CYS A 483 2.80 -21.51 6.84
CA CYS A 483 1.75 -20.73 7.51
C CYS A 483 0.84 -19.93 6.55
N ASP A 484 1.18 -19.89 5.27
CA ASP A 484 0.41 -19.27 4.20
C ASP A 484 -0.56 -20.29 3.58
N LEU A 485 -1.76 -19.90 3.16
CA LEU A 485 -2.70 -20.79 2.48
C LEU A 485 -2.63 -20.59 0.96
N SER A 486 -3.65 -21.02 0.22
CA SER A 486 -3.72 -20.79 -1.22
C SER A 486 -5.15 -20.49 -1.61
N GLU A 487 -5.29 -19.60 -2.59
CA GLU A 487 -6.57 -19.08 -3.03
C GLU A 487 -6.86 -19.57 -4.44
N TYR A 488 -8.13 -19.88 -4.64
CA TYR A 488 -8.64 -20.58 -5.79
C TYR A 488 -9.71 -19.73 -6.46
N CYS A 489 -9.63 -19.62 -7.79
CA CYS A 489 -10.68 -18.98 -8.58
C CYS A 489 -12.02 -19.62 -8.28
N ASN A 490 -13.06 -18.81 -8.12
CA ASN A 490 -14.43 -19.26 -7.88
C ASN A 490 -15.20 -19.62 -9.17
N GLY A 491 -14.60 -19.41 -10.35
CA GLY A 491 -15.24 -19.65 -11.65
C GLY A 491 -16.22 -18.56 -12.11
N SER A 492 -16.32 -17.45 -11.37
CA SER A 492 -17.23 -16.31 -11.61
C SER A 492 -16.59 -14.92 -11.41
N SER A 493 -15.30 -14.86 -11.03
CA SER A 493 -14.51 -13.64 -10.79
C SER A 493 -13.24 -13.65 -11.65
N ALA A 494 -12.83 -12.45 -12.07
CA ALA A 494 -11.55 -12.20 -12.75
C ALA A 494 -10.37 -12.07 -11.76
N LEU A 495 -10.66 -11.64 -10.54
CA LEU A 495 -9.69 -11.46 -9.46
C LEU A 495 -9.60 -12.72 -8.58
N CYS A 496 -8.40 -12.99 -8.06
CA CYS A 496 -8.20 -13.95 -6.99
C CYS A 496 -8.95 -13.53 -5.70
N PRO A 497 -9.44 -14.48 -4.87
CA PRO A 497 -9.91 -14.16 -3.51
C PRO A 497 -8.83 -13.49 -2.66
N SER A 498 -9.26 -12.82 -1.58
CA SER A 498 -8.34 -12.17 -0.63
C SER A 498 -7.37 -13.17 -0.01
N ASP A 499 -6.11 -12.76 0.11
CA ASP A 499 -5.05 -13.49 0.82
C ASP A 499 -5.51 -13.87 2.23
N VAL A 500 -5.51 -15.17 2.51
CA VAL A 500 -5.74 -15.70 3.86
C VAL A 500 -4.61 -16.64 4.26
N PHE A 501 -4.22 -16.56 5.52
CA PHE A 501 -3.16 -17.36 6.10
C PHE A 501 -3.65 -18.14 7.32
N LYS A 502 -2.87 -19.09 7.83
CA LYS A 502 -3.21 -19.82 9.06
C LYS A 502 -3.26 -18.87 10.25
N GLN A 503 -4.28 -19.03 11.10
CA GLN A 503 -4.51 -18.16 12.26
C GLN A 503 -3.25 -18.02 13.13
N ASN A 504 -2.94 -16.79 13.55
CA ASN A 504 -1.77 -16.50 14.38
C ASN A 504 -1.77 -17.38 15.65
N GLY A 505 -0.65 -18.04 15.93
CA GLY A 505 -0.52 -19.04 17.00
C GLY A 505 -0.71 -20.50 16.56
N HIS A 506 -1.13 -20.77 15.32
CA HIS A 506 -1.06 -22.13 14.77
C HIS A 506 0.39 -22.64 14.75
N PRO A 507 0.68 -23.88 15.17
CA PRO A 507 2.05 -24.39 15.22
C PRO A 507 2.61 -24.68 13.82
N CYS A 508 3.92 -24.57 13.68
CA CYS A 508 4.67 -24.85 12.44
C CYS A 508 6.07 -25.43 12.75
N LYS A 509 6.77 -25.92 11.71
CA LYS A 509 8.07 -26.62 11.79
C LYS A 509 8.05 -27.83 12.74
N VAL A 510 6.91 -28.54 12.80
CA VAL A 510 6.64 -29.66 13.74
C VAL A 510 6.72 -29.17 15.19
N ASP A 511 5.79 -28.28 15.57
CA ASP A 511 5.60 -27.69 16.90
C ASP A 511 6.80 -26.89 17.48
N LYS A 512 7.76 -26.54 16.62
CA LYS A 512 8.98 -25.78 16.96
C LYS A 512 8.83 -24.27 16.79
N ALA A 513 7.81 -23.82 16.07
CA ALA A 513 7.56 -22.40 15.78
C ALA A 513 6.05 -22.14 15.70
N TYR A 514 5.67 -20.87 15.56
CA TYR A 514 4.28 -20.44 15.38
C TYR A 514 4.10 -19.65 14.09
N CYS A 515 2.90 -19.75 13.52
CA CYS A 515 2.42 -18.88 12.46
C CYS A 515 2.11 -17.50 13.01
N TYR A 516 2.58 -16.45 12.34
CA TYR A 516 2.25 -15.07 12.62
C TYR A 516 2.30 -14.25 11.32
N ASN A 517 1.16 -13.68 10.93
CA ASN A 517 0.98 -12.87 9.72
C ASN A 517 1.53 -13.58 8.46
N GLY A 518 1.01 -14.77 8.18
CA GLY A 518 1.35 -15.56 6.99
C GLY A 518 2.66 -16.34 7.02
N LYS A 519 3.53 -16.11 8.02
CA LYS A 519 4.87 -16.73 8.06
C LYS A 519 5.09 -17.54 9.34
N CYS A 520 5.77 -18.67 9.19
CA CYS A 520 6.29 -19.47 10.29
C CYS A 520 7.53 -18.78 10.89
N GLN A 521 7.37 -18.09 12.02
CA GLN A 521 8.42 -17.23 12.56
C GLN A 521 9.44 -18.05 13.36
N HIS A 522 10.69 -18.09 12.87
CA HIS A 522 11.78 -18.85 13.45
C HIS A 522 13.14 -18.21 13.16
N TYR A 523 14.03 -18.21 14.16
CA TYR A 523 15.35 -17.57 14.11
C TYR A 523 16.19 -17.96 12.90
N ASP A 524 16.26 -19.27 12.57
CA ASP A 524 17.00 -19.75 11.39
C ASP A 524 16.46 -19.18 10.07
N GLY A 525 15.15 -18.92 9.98
CA GLY A 525 14.53 -18.30 8.82
C GLY A 525 15.00 -16.87 8.64
N GLN A 526 14.97 -16.09 9.72
CA GLN A 526 15.40 -14.69 9.71
C GLN A 526 16.91 -14.55 9.46
N CYS A 527 17.75 -15.37 10.12
CA CYS A 527 19.20 -15.40 9.86
C CYS A 527 19.52 -15.71 8.38
N ARG A 528 18.80 -16.64 7.75
CA ARG A 528 18.99 -16.98 6.32
C ARG A 528 18.52 -15.90 5.37
N ALA A 529 17.52 -15.10 5.75
CA ALA A 529 17.08 -13.95 4.95
C ALA A 529 18.14 -12.83 4.94
N ILE A 530 18.76 -12.56 6.10
CA ILE A 530 19.73 -11.46 6.29
C ILE A 530 21.13 -11.80 5.75
N PHE A 531 21.65 -12.98 6.09
CA PHE A 531 23.04 -13.38 5.89
C PHE A 531 23.21 -14.54 4.88
N GLY A 532 22.17 -14.80 4.08
CA GLY A 532 22.15 -15.86 3.07
C GLY A 532 21.99 -17.28 3.63
N PRO A 533 21.84 -18.28 2.73
CA PRO A 533 21.26 -19.59 3.05
C PRO A 533 22.08 -20.51 3.98
N LYS A 534 23.32 -20.15 4.31
CA LYS A 534 24.20 -20.90 5.23
C LYS A 534 24.11 -20.44 6.68
N ALA A 535 23.59 -19.23 6.92
CA ALA A 535 23.45 -18.70 8.26
C ALA A 535 22.40 -19.48 9.06
N LYS A 536 22.54 -19.49 10.38
CA LYS A 536 21.59 -20.09 11.32
C LYS A 536 21.54 -19.26 12.61
N ALA A 537 20.55 -19.51 13.44
CA ALA A 537 20.46 -18.91 14.77
C ALA A 537 21.69 -19.26 15.61
N ALA A 538 22.23 -18.28 16.32
CA ALA A 538 23.27 -18.53 17.30
C ALA A 538 22.69 -19.20 18.57
N PRO A 539 23.49 -19.91 19.39
CA PRO A 539 23.00 -20.49 20.65
C PRO A 539 22.52 -19.43 21.65
N GLU A 540 21.64 -19.81 22.56
CA GLU A 540 20.96 -18.92 23.53
C GLU A 540 21.92 -18.03 24.35
N VAL A 541 23.15 -18.50 24.60
CA VAL A 541 24.21 -17.72 25.27
C VAL A 541 24.60 -16.45 24.49
N CYS A 542 24.62 -16.50 23.16
CA CYS A 542 24.85 -15.31 22.33
C CYS A 542 23.76 -14.27 22.56
N PHE A 543 22.48 -14.68 22.54
CA PHE A 543 21.36 -13.79 22.78
C PHE A 543 21.40 -13.20 24.20
N LYS A 544 21.70 -14.01 25.23
CA LYS A 544 21.78 -13.54 26.63
C LYS A 544 22.95 -12.57 26.86
N ASP A 545 24.15 -12.90 26.40
CA ASP A 545 25.35 -12.09 26.64
C ASP A 545 25.39 -10.83 25.77
N VAL A 546 24.82 -10.85 24.56
CA VAL A 546 24.72 -9.65 23.72
C VAL A 546 23.53 -8.78 24.16
N ASN A 547 22.32 -9.33 24.26
CA ASN A 547 21.12 -8.51 24.48
C ASN A 547 20.96 -7.99 25.92
N SER A 548 21.72 -8.51 26.89
CA SER A 548 21.81 -7.93 28.25
C SER A 548 22.64 -6.63 28.32
N LYS A 549 23.43 -6.32 27.28
CA LYS A 549 24.26 -5.10 27.25
C LYS A 549 23.42 -3.83 27.19
N GLY A 550 22.33 -3.82 26.41
CA GLY A 550 21.56 -2.61 26.13
C GLY A 550 22.35 -1.64 25.26
N ASP A 551 22.90 -2.15 24.16
CA ASP A 551 23.62 -1.38 23.14
C ASP A 551 22.99 -1.57 21.75
N ARG A 552 23.53 -0.87 20.75
CA ARG A 552 23.06 -0.86 19.35
C ARG A 552 22.99 -2.25 18.71
N PHE A 553 23.84 -3.19 19.12
CA PHE A 553 23.86 -4.57 18.61
C PHE A 553 23.20 -5.59 19.55
N GLY A 554 22.88 -5.18 20.79
CA GLY A 554 22.30 -6.04 21.80
C GLY A 554 21.33 -5.35 22.76
N ASN A 555 20.04 -5.40 22.44
CA ASN A 555 18.97 -4.75 23.20
C ASN A 555 17.59 -5.43 23.02
N CYS A 556 16.61 -5.03 23.83
CA CYS A 556 15.17 -5.34 23.73
C CYS A 556 14.39 -4.10 23.26
N GLY A 557 14.80 -3.52 22.13
CA GLY A 557 14.23 -2.31 21.56
C GLY A 557 14.76 -1.02 22.17
N TYR A 558 14.30 0.10 21.62
CA TYR A 558 14.63 1.46 22.07
C TYR A 558 13.48 2.03 22.92
N GLN A 559 13.78 2.53 24.12
CA GLN A 559 12.79 3.12 25.05
C GLN A 559 13.47 4.24 25.86
N ASN A 560 12.76 5.35 26.12
CA ASN A 560 13.25 6.48 26.92
C ASN A 560 14.61 7.05 26.46
N ASN A 561 14.77 7.24 25.15
CA ASN A 561 16.00 7.75 24.52
C ASN A 561 17.26 6.89 24.75
N GLY A 562 17.09 5.57 24.92
CA GLY A 562 18.19 4.61 25.05
C GLY A 562 17.83 3.18 24.66
N TYR A 563 18.86 2.36 24.39
CA TYR A 563 18.69 0.94 24.12
C TYR A 563 18.38 0.17 25.41
N LYS A 564 17.24 -0.54 25.42
CA LYS A 564 16.79 -1.29 26.59
C LYS A 564 17.60 -2.57 26.77
N LYS A 565 18.21 -2.76 27.94
CA LYS A 565 18.81 -4.05 28.33
C LYS A 565 17.71 -5.11 28.40
N CYS A 566 17.87 -6.25 27.73
CA CYS A 566 16.96 -7.37 27.91
C CYS A 566 17.12 -7.97 29.31
N GLU A 567 15.98 -8.27 29.95
CA GLU A 567 15.97 -9.28 31.00
C GLU A 567 16.35 -10.65 30.39
N SER A 568 17.01 -11.52 31.17
CA SER A 568 17.50 -12.83 30.66
C SER A 568 16.39 -13.73 30.07
N ARG A 569 15.14 -13.59 30.55
CA ARG A 569 13.95 -14.27 29.98
C ARG A 569 13.48 -13.72 28.62
N ASN A 570 13.83 -12.47 28.29
CA ASN A 570 13.43 -11.78 27.07
C ASN A 570 14.58 -11.67 26.05
N ALA A 571 15.79 -12.10 26.40
CA ALA A 571 16.97 -12.01 25.54
C ALA A 571 16.77 -12.65 24.15
N MET A 572 15.97 -13.72 24.07
CA MET A 572 15.59 -14.39 22.81
C MET A 572 14.59 -13.60 21.95
N CYS A 573 14.18 -12.39 22.36
CA CYS A 573 13.29 -11.47 21.63
C CYS A 573 13.91 -10.09 21.39
N GLY A 574 15.21 -9.94 21.66
CA GLY A 574 15.98 -8.73 21.38
C GLY A 574 16.54 -8.67 19.96
N LYS A 575 17.72 -8.06 19.77
CA LYS A 575 18.50 -8.13 18.52
C LYS A 575 18.82 -9.61 18.18
N LEU A 576 18.62 -9.98 16.92
CA LEU A 576 18.86 -11.31 16.39
C LEU A 576 20.37 -11.63 16.39
N GLN A 577 20.73 -12.78 16.94
CA GLN A 577 22.10 -13.30 16.90
C GLN A 577 22.17 -14.53 16.00
N CYS A 578 23.09 -14.53 15.03
CA CYS A 578 23.29 -15.57 14.04
C CYS A 578 24.72 -16.15 14.09
N GLU A 579 24.93 -17.28 13.43
CA GLU A 579 26.25 -17.85 13.14
C GLU A 579 26.30 -18.36 11.69
N ASN A 580 27.48 -18.79 11.23
CA ASN A 580 27.76 -19.17 9.83
C ASN A 580 27.52 -18.06 8.77
N VAL A 581 27.60 -16.78 9.17
CA VAL A 581 27.57 -15.63 8.25
C VAL A 581 28.74 -15.70 7.27
N GLN A 582 28.48 -15.44 5.97
CA GLN A 582 29.50 -15.39 4.91
C GLN A 582 29.42 -14.11 4.06
N SER A 583 28.24 -13.52 3.91
CA SER A 583 28.02 -12.19 3.29
C SER A 583 26.64 -11.66 3.71
N VAL A 584 26.42 -10.35 3.61
CA VAL A 584 25.07 -9.76 3.67
C VAL A 584 24.40 -9.94 2.30
N THR A 585 23.09 -10.17 2.27
CA THR A 585 22.34 -10.45 1.03
C THR A 585 21.16 -9.50 0.78
N VAL A 586 21.10 -8.35 1.46
CA VAL A 586 19.83 -7.60 1.66
C VAL A 586 19.90 -6.11 1.30
N PHE A 587 18.97 -5.68 0.44
CA PHE A 587 18.45 -4.32 0.24
C PHE A 587 19.40 -3.11 0.15
N GLY A 588 20.51 -3.17 -0.61
CA GLY A 588 21.18 -1.96 -1.15
C GLY A 588 21.69 -0.93 -0.13
N ILE A 589 21.71 -1.31 1.14
CA ILE A 589 22.14 -0.59 2.33
C ILE A 589 23.29 -1.41 2.90
N GLU A 590 24.32 -0.76 3.43
CA GLU A 590 25.49 -1.43 4.00
C GLU A 590 25.37 -1.46 5.53
N PRO A 591 24.81 -2.53 6.13
CA PRO A 591 24.57 -2.57 7.56
C PRO A 591 25.89 -2.76 8.32
N SER A 592 25.93 -2.23 9.54
CA SER A 592 26.99 -2.55 10.48
C SER A 592 26.84 -4.00 10.96
N ILE A 593 27.90 -4.80 10.88
CA ILE A 593 27.93 -6.18 11.34
C ILE A 593 28.92 -6.29 12.49
N ILE A 594 28.51 -6.87 13.62
CA ILE A 594 29.40 -7.18 14.74
C ILE A 594 29.62 -8.70 14.86
N GLN A 595 30.86 -9.12 15.11
CA GLN A 595 31.22 -10.51 15.39
C GLN A 595 31.79 -10.62 16.81
N THR A 596 30.94 -10.95 17.78
CA THR A 596 31.33 -11.08 19.20
C THR A 596 31.71 -12.53 19.53
N PRO A 597 32.94 -12.81 20.02
CA PRO A 597 33.31 -14.14 20.49
C PRO A 597 32.78 -14.39 21.92
N ILE A 598 31.87 -15.34 22.09
CA ILE A 598 31.24 -15.72 23.37
C ILE A 598 31.30 -17.24 23.53
N ALA A 599 31.80 -17.73 24.67
CA ALA A 599 31.90 -19.17 24.97
C ALA A 599 32.58 -20.03 23.86
N GLY A 600 33.48 -19.44 23.08
CA GLY A 600 34.14 -20.10 21.92
C GLY A 600 33.35 -20.05 20.60
N ILE A 601 32.12 -19.54 20.62
CA ILE A 601 31.24 -19.34 19.46
C ILE A 601 31.47 -17.91 18.90
N LYS A 602 31.38 -17.75 17.58
CA LYS A 602 31.30 -16.44 16.93
C LYS A 602 29.84 -16.05 16.75
N CYS A 603 29.32 -15.22 17.65
CA CYS A 603 27.98 -14.64 17.56
C CYS A 603 28.03 -13.44 16.59
N TRP A 604 27.11 -13.40 15.62
CA TRP A 604 27.00 -12.32 14.64
C TRP A 604 25.69 -11.54 14.85
N GLY A 605 25.80 -10.24 15.06
CA GLY A 605 24.67 -9.31 15.09
C GLY A 605 24.71 -8.36 13.89
N VAL A 606 23.54 -7.89 13.46
CA VAL A 606 23.39 -6.88 12.39
C VAL A 606 22.72 -5.63 12.93
N ASP A 607 23.09 -4.48 12.39
CA ASP A 607 22.40 -3.21 12.63
C ASP A 607 22.33 -2.40 11.34
N PHE A 608 21.11 -2.06 10.91
CA PHE A 608 20.84 -1.46 9.61
C PHE A 608 20.81 0.09 9.61
N LEU A 609 21.03 0.76 10.75
CA LEU A 609 20.99 2.23 10.87
C LEU A 609 19.69 2.93 10.39
N LEU A 610 18.55 2.24 10.48
CA LEU A 610 17.29 2.75 9.94
C LEU A 610 16.51 3.69 10.89
N GLY A 611 16.95 3.84 12.15
CA GLY A 611 16.23 4.58 13.19
C GLY A 611 15.50 3.70 14.21
N SER A 612 14.46 4.26 14.83
CA SER A 612 13.52 3.61 15.78
C SER A 612 12.05 3.68 15.34
N ASP A 613 11.88 4.36 14.21
CA ASP A 613 10.75 4.85 13.41
C ASP A 613 10.74 4.15 12.03
N VAL A 614 11.76 3.33 11.77
CA VAL A 614 11.73 2.21 10.82
C VAL A 614 11.85 0.90 11.60
N PRO A 615 11.04 -0.12 11.33
CA PRO A 615 11.19 -1.45 11.93
C PRO A 615 12.54 -2.11 11.53
N ASP A 616 13.47 -2.21 12.48
CA ASP A 616 14.80 -2.84 12.27
C ASP A 616 14.68 -4.34 11.93
N PRO A 617 15.08 -4.79 10.72
CA PRO A 617 15.10 -6.21 10.36
C PRO A 617 16.07 -7.06 11.19
N GLY A 618 16.99 -6.41 11.93
CA GLY A 618 17.90 -7.03 12.89
C GLY A 618 17.29 -7.34 14.27
N MET A 619 16.07 -6.91 14.58
CA MET A 619 15.32 -7.37 15.78
C MET A 619 14.63 -8.70 15.50
N VAL A 620 14.57 -9.61 16.48
CA VAL A 620 13.82 -10.88 16.35
C VAL A 620 12.36 -10.61 15.98
N ASN A 621 11.90 -11.22 14.89
CA ASN A 621 10.52 -11.06 14.41
C ASN A 621 9.48 -11.38 15.49
N GLU A 622 8.45 -10.55 15.58
CA GLU A 622 7.25 -10.88 16.34
C GLU A 622 6.60 -12.17 15.84
N GLY A 623 6.01 -12.93 16.76
CA GLY A 623 5.50 -14.27 16.47
C GLY A 623 6.54 -15.40 16.61
N THR A 624 7.83 -15.09 16.76
CA THR A 624 8.87 -16.13 16.95
C THR A 624 8.71 -16.86 18.29
N LYS A 625 8.79 -18.20 18.29
CA LYS A 625 8.76 -19.03 19.51
C LYS A 625 10.03 -18.83 20.34
N CYS A 626 9.90 -18.24 21.53
CA CYS A 626 11.02 -17.93 22.44
C CYS A 626 11.13 -18.88 23.65
N GLY A 627 10.22 -19.84 23.77
CA GLY A 627 10.20 -20.86 24.81
C GLY A 627 8.94 -21.71 24.70
N GLU A 628 8.77 -22.68 25.61
CA GLU A 628 7.56 -23.51 25.59
C GLU A 628 6.30 -22.73 25.98
N ASN A 629 5.28 -22.84 25.13
CA ASN A 629 4.08 -22.00 25.06
C ASN A 629 4.36 -20.47 25.11
N LYS A 630 5.45 -20.00 24.48
CA LYS A 630 5.85 -18.58 24.50
C LYS A 630 6.28 -18.02 23.15
N VAL A 631 6.03 -16.72 22.99
CA VAL A 631 6.21 -15.97 21.74
C VAL A 631 6.83 -14.59 22.00
N CYS A 632 7.64 -14.10 21.06
CA CYS A 632 8.13 -12.73 21.05
C CYS A 632 7.04 -11.74 20.60
N LEU A 633 6.72 -10.76 21.45
CA LEU A 633 5.86 -9.61 21.16
C LEU A 633 6.37 -8.39 21.93
N ASN A 634 6.53 -7.24 21.26
CA ASN A 634 7.13 -6.01 21.80
C ASN A 634 8.46 -6.24 22.55
N TYR A 635 9.32 -7.09 21.98
CA TYR A 635 10.63 -7.51 22.53
C TYR A 635 10.58 -8.31 23.85
N ASP A 636 9.40 -8.66 24.35
CA ASP A 636 9.22 -9.52 25.52
C ASP A 636 8.91 -10.97 25.11
N CYS A 637 9.39 -11.96 25.88
CA CYS A 637 9.01 -13.36 25.71
C CYS A 637 7.75 -13.67 26.53
N ARG A 638 6.58 -13.48 25.92
CA ARG A 638 5.24 -13.56 26.54
C ARG A 638 4.59 -14.92 26.27
N SER A 639 3.47 -15.22 26.95
CA SER A 639 2.72 -16.46 26.67
C SER A 639 2.13 -16.44 25.27
N ALA A 640 2.11 -17.59 24.58
CA ALA A 640 1.53 -17.73 23.24
C ALA A 640 0.02 -17.41 23.22
N ASP A 641 -0.66 -17.53 24.37
CA ASP A 641 -2.08 -17.21 24.57
C ASP A 641 -2.44 -15.77 24.11
N VAL A 642 -1.49 -14.83 24.14
CA VAL A 642 -1.66 -13.43 23.69
C VAL A 642 -2.03 -13.35 22.19
N LEU A 643 -1.70 -14.37 21.40
CA LEU A 643 -2.10 -14.48 19.99
C LEU A 643 -3.60 -14.75 19.80
N ASN A 644 -4.33 -15.08 20.88
CA ASN A 644 -5.76 -15.38 20.87
C ASN A 644 -6.16 -16.49 19.87
N TYR A 645 -5.33 -17.54 19.79
CA TYR A 645 -5.59 -18.75 19.01
C TYR A 645 -6.71 -19.57 19.67
N ASP A 646 -7.91 -19.47 19.11
CA ASP A 646 -9.14 -20.11 19.62
C ASP A 646 -9.59 -21.33 18.78
N CYS A 647 -8.75 -21.78 17.84
CA CYS A 647 -9.09 -22.84 16.91
C CYS A 647 -8.86 -24.25 17.49
N ASP A 648 -9.88 -24.79 18.15
CA ASP A 648 -10.01 -26.23 18.36
C ASP A 648 -10.29 -26.94 17.03
N ILE A 649 -9.24 -27.39 16.35
CA ILE A 649 -9.30 -28.05 15.04
C ILE A 649 -10.19 -29.31 15.07
N GLN A 650 -10.22 -30.05 16.18
CA GLN A 650 -11.01 -31.28 16.33
C GLN A 650 -12.51 -30.96 16.33
N LYS A 651 -12.93 -29.91 17.06
CA LYS A 651 -14.36 -29.53 17.16
C LYS A 651 -14.85 -28.62 16.04
N LYS A 652 -13.98 -27.76 15.49
CA LYS A 652 -14.34 -26.68 14.56
C LYS A 652 -14.16 -27.05 13.10
N CYS A 653 -13.09 -27.79 12.80
CA CYS A 653 -12.71 -28.20 11.45
C CYS A 653 -12.61 -29.74 11.31
N HIS A 654 -13.22 -30.49 12.23
CA HIS A 654 -13.29 -31.97 12.25
C HIS A 654 -11.96 -32.71 12.04
N SER A 655 -10.82 -32.08 12.38
CA SER A 655 -9.47 -32.59 12.07
C SER A 655 -9.21 -32.85 10.57
N HIS A 656 -9.87 -32.07 9.72
CA HIS A 656 -9.86 -32.17 8.26
C HIS A 656 -9.59 -30.80 7.62
N GLY A 657 -8.89 -29.93 8.35
CA GLY A 657 -8.56 -28.55 7.96
C GLY A 657 -7.92 -27.75 9.10
N VAL A 658 -7.60 -26.49 8.83
CA VAL A 658 -7.01 -25.53 9.79
C VAL A 658 -7.82 -24.23 9.82
N CYS A 659 -7.77 -23.45 10.91
CA CYS A 659 -8.37 -22.11 10.88
C CYS A 659 -7.49 -21.10 10.13
N ASN A 660 -8.12 -20.26 9.32
CA ASN A 660 -7.51 -19.13 8.66
C ASN A 660 -7.54 -17.84 9.52
N SER A 661 -6.97 -16.76 9.00
CA SER A 661 -6.92 -15.42 9.62
C SER A 661 -8.30 -14.84 9.93
N ASN A 662 -9.33 -15.16 9.13
CA ASN A 662 -10.73 -14.80 9.38
C ASN A 662 -11.45 -15.72 10.39
N ARG A 663 -10.72 -16.67 11.01
CA ARG A 663 -11.21 -17.70 11.95
C ARG A 663 -12.17 -18.74 11.34
N ASN A 664 -12.25 -18.86 10.02
CA ASN A 664 -12.99 -19.92 9.32
C ASN A 664 -12.08 -21.11 9.02
N CYS A 665 -12.64 -22.29 8.76
CA CYS A 665 -11.84 -23.45 8.36
C CYS A 665 -11.40 -23.36 6.89
N HIS A 666 -10.15 -23.72 6.63
CA HIS A 666 -9.61 -24.08 5.33
C HIS A 666 -9.37 -25.58 5.32
N CYS A 667 -10.18 -26.31 4.55
CA CYS A 667 -10.25 -27.77 4.58
C CYS A 667 -9.19 -28.43 3.69
N GLU A 668 -8.80 -29.64 4.06
CA GLU A 668 -7.93 -30.50 3.27
C GLU A 668 -8.70 -31.13 2.09
N ASN A 669 -7.97 -31.52 1.04
CA ASN A 669 -8.56 -32.21 -0.10
C ASN A 669 -9.22 -33.53 0.35
N GLY A 670 -10.48 -33.74 -0.06
CA GLY A 670 -11.36 -34.79 0.45
C GLY A 670 -12.52 -34.25 1.32
N TRP A 671 -12.46 -32.99 1.77
CA TRP A 671 -13.42 -32.41 2.72
C TRP A 671 -13.98 -31.05 2.26
N ALA A 672 -15.13 -30.63 2.78
CA ALA A 672 -15.86 -29.44 2.33
C ALA A 672 -15.95 -28.34 3.42
N PRO A 673 -15.65 -27.07 3.11
CA PRO A 673 -16.01 -25.96 4.00
C PRO A 673 -17.55 -25.87 4.17
N PRO A 674 -18.05 -25.26 5.26
CA PRO A 674 -17.33 -24.41 6.22
C PRO A 674 -16.69 -25.14 7.41
N TYR A 675 -17.02 -26.42 7.67
CA TYR A 675 -16.59 -27.14 8.89
C TYR A 675 -15.73 -28.39 8.62
N CYS A 676 -15.47 -28.74 7.35
CA CYS A 676 -14.71 -29.93 6.94
C CYS A 676 -15.31 -31.29 7.38
N GLU A 677 -16.59 -31.31 7.77
CA GLU A 677 -17.33 -32.52 8.18
C GLU A 677 -17.79 -33.37 6.98
N ALA A 678 -18.26 -32.71 5.91
CA ALA A 678 -18.74 -33.36 4.70
C ALA A 678 -17.59 -33.59 3.72
N LYS A 679 -17.71 -34.62 2.86
CA LYS A 679 -16.74 -34.86 1.79
C LYS A 679 -16.78 -33.76 0.73
N GLY A 680 -15.61 -33.37 0.24
CA GLY A 680 -15.42 -32.30 -0.73
C GLY A 680 -14.03 -32.31 -1.34
N TYR A 681 -13.53 -31.16 -1.74
CA TYR A 681 -12.27 -31.00 -2.49
C TYR A 681 -11.22 -30.15 -1.76
N GLY A 682 -11.54 -29.65 -0.55
CA GLY A 682 -10.72 -28.76 0.26
C GLY A 682 -11.08 -27.27 0.14
N GLY A 683 -10.23 -26.39 0.69
CA GLY A 683 -10.38 -24.94 0.62
C GLY A 683 -11.28 -24.34 1.70
N SER A 684 -11.52 -23.03 1.62
CA SER A 684 -12.26 -22.25 2.62
C SER A 684 -13.39 -21.44 1.98
N VAL A 685 -14.29 -20.93 2.82
CA VAL A 685 -15.28 -19.93 2.40
C VAL A 685 -14.62 -18.62 1.97
N ASP A 686 -13.44 -18.29 2.53
CA ASP A 686 -12.69 -17.08 2.19
C ASP A 686 -11.76 -17.24 0.98
N SER A 687 -11.19 -18.44 0.80
CA SER A 687 -10.13 -18.71 -0.19
C SER A 687 -10.65 -19.23 -1.53
N GLY A 688 -11.96 -19.27 -1.73
CA GLY A 688 -12.61 -19.86 -2.90
C GLY A 688 -12.64 -21.40 -2.93
N PRO A 689 -13.49 -21.98 -3.79
CA PRO A 689 -13.63 -23.42 -3.96
C PRO A 689 -12.43 -24.02 -4.69
N THR A 690 -12.02 -25.22 -4.27
CA THR A 690 -10.93 -26.04 -4.82
C THR A 690 -11.30 -26.88 -6.05
N TRP A 691 -12.54 -26.78 -6.53
CA TRP A 691 -13.06 -27.62 -7.63
C TRP A 691 -14.07 -26.87 -8.50
N ASN A 692 -14.38 -27.43 -9.68
CA ASN A 692 -15.33 -26.90 -10.65
C ASN A 692 -16.30 -27.98 -11.15
N ASP A 693 -17.60 -27.75 -11.00
CA ASP A 693 -18.65 -28.66 -11.48
C ASP A 693 -18.77 -28.75 -13.02
N LYS A 694 -17.95 -28.02 -13.79
CA LYS A 694 -17.97 -28.08 -15.27
C LYS A 694 -17.26 -29.31 -15.87
N ASP A 695 -16.47 -30.07 -15.11
CA ASP A 695 -15.76 -31.25 -15.66
C ASP A 695 -16.60 -32.55 -15.65
N THR A 696 -17.88 -32.43 -16.00
CA THR A 696 -18.78 -33.59 -16.16
C THR A 696 -18.67 -34.25 -17.53
N ALA A 697 -17.86 -33.71 -18.44
CA ALA A 697 -17.77 -34.16 -19.83
C ALA A 697 -17.43 -35.65 -19.98
N THR A 698 -16.64 -36.21 -19.06
CA THR A 698 -16.33 -37.65 -19.01
C THR A 698 -17.53 -38.50 -18.60
N ARG A 699 -18.22 -38.10 -17.51
CA ARG A 699 -19.47 -38.72 -17.02
C ARG A 699 -20.58 -38.66 -18.06
N ASP A 700 -20.81 -37.49 -18.64
CA ASP A 700 -21.90 -37.23 -19.56
C ASP A 700 -21.63 -37.87 -20.94
N GLY A 701 -20.35 -37.91 -21.36
CA GLY A 701 -19.90 -38.70 -22.50
C GLY A 701 -20.11 -40.20 -22.32
N LEU A 702 -19.83 -40.75 -21.13
CA LEU A 702 -20.15 -42.14 -20.77
C LEU A 702 -21.66 -42.40 -20.81
N LEU A 703 -22.48 -41.50 -20.27
CA LEU A 703 -23.94 -41.62 -20.30
C LEU A 703 -24.47 -41.61 -21.74
N VAL A 704 -24.02 -40.70 -22.60
CA VAL A 704 -24.40 -40.67 -24.04
C VAL A 704 -23.91 -41.93 -24.76
N PHE A 705 -22.72 -42.44 -24.44
CA PHE A 705 -22.21 -43.68 -25.04
C PHE A 705 -23.07 -44.89 -24.67
N PHE A 706 -23.39 -45.07 -23.37
CA PHE A 706 -24.15 -46.23 -22.89
C PHE A 706 -25.66 -46.16 -23.19
N PHE A 707 -26.30 -44.99 -23.11
CA PHE A 707 -27.74 -44.85 -23.29
C PHE A 707 -28.19 -44.43 -24.71
N LEU A 708 -27.27 -43.99 -25.57
CA LEU A 708 -27.60 -43.50 -26.91
C LEU A 708 -26.80 -44.22 -28.01
N VAL A 709 -25.46 -44.23 -27.93
CA VAL A 709 -24.61 -44.82 -28.98
C VAL A 709 -24.71 -46.34 -29.02
N LEU A 710 -24.54 -47.02 -27.88
CA LEU A 710 -24.62 -48.49 -27.79
C LEU A 710 -26.00 -49.04 -28.20
N PRO A 711 -27.14 -48.48 -27.77
CA PRO A 711 -28.47 -48.91 -28.23
C PRO A 711 -28.69 -48.68 -29.73
N LEU A 712 -28.22 -47.57 -30.31
CA LEU A 712 -28.31 -47.35 -31.76
C LEU A 712 -27.43 -48.31 -32.56
N MET A 713 -26.24 -48.64 -32.07
CA MET A 713 -25.37 -49.67 -32.68
C MET A 713 -26.02 -51.06 -32.61
N ALA A 714 -26.61 -51.42 -31.46
CA ALA A 714 -27.35 -52.67 -31.31
C ALA A 714 -28.59 -52.73 -32.23
N LEU A 715 -29.35 -51.63 -32.36
CA LEU A 715 -30.48 -51.51 -33.28
C LEU A 715 -30.04 -51.61 -34.74
N GLY A 716 -28.94 -50.94 -35.11
CA GLY A 716 -28.36 -50.98 -36.45
C GLY A 716 -27.92 -52.40 -36.84
N LEU A 717 -27.22 -53.10 -35.93
CA LEU A 717 -26.86 -54.52 -36.09
C LEU A 717 -28.10 -55.41 -36.18
N PHE A 718 -29.11 -55.21 -35.33
CA PHE A 718 -30.36 -55.96 -35.38
C PHE A 718 -31.08 -55.78 -36.72
N VAL A 719 -31.19 -54.54 -37.22
CA VAL A 719 -31.77 -54.24 -38.54
C VAL A 719 -30.91 -54.81 -39.68
N PHE A 720 -29.58 -54.83 -39.55
CA PHE A 720 -28.67 -55.44 -40.52
C PHE A 720 -28.84 -56.97 -40.59
N PHE A 721 -28.84 -57.67 -39.46
CA PHE A 721 -29.06 -59.12 -39.42
C PHE A 721 -30.50 -59.51 -39.82
N ARG A 722 -31.52 -58.75 -39.38
CA ARG A 722 -32.91 -58.95 -39.79
C ARG A 722 -33.23 -58.41 -41.20
N ARG A 723 -32.27 -57.79 -41.91
CA ARG A 723 -32.47 -57.13 -43.21
C ARG A 723 -33.20 -58.01 -44.21
N ASN A 724 -32.78 -59.27 -44.35
CA ASN A 724 -33.38 -60.21 -45.31
C ASN A 724 -34.83 -60.60 -44.93
N GLU A 725 -35.20 -60.56 -43.66
CA GLU A 725 -36.58 -60.81 -43.20
C GLU A 725 -37.44 -59.56 -43.29
N LEU A 726 -36.89 -58.39 -42.96
CA LEU A 726 -37.54 -57.08 -43.10
C LEU A 726 -37.82 -56.78 -44.58
N GLN A 727 -36.87 -57.03 -45.48
CA GLN A 727 -37.09 -56.94 -46.92
C GLN A 727 -38.14 -57.96 -47.40
N ARG A 728 -38.16 -59.20 -46.89
CA ARG A 728 -39.24 -60.17 -47.19
C ARG A 728 -40.62 -59.70 -46.71
N ARG A 729 -40.72 -58.95 -45.61
CA ARG A 729 -41.99 -58.34 -45.15
C ARG A 729 -42.41 -57.13 -46.00
N PHE A 730 -41.50 -56.21 -46.32
CA PHE A 730 -41.84 -54.98 -47.05
C PHE A 730 -41.95 -55.15 -48.57
N CYS A 731 -41.21 -56.07 -49.19
CA CYS A 731 -41.25 -56.28 -50.65
C CYS A 731 -42.47 -57.08 -51.14
N ARG A 732 -43.33 -57.60 -50.26
CA ARG A 732 -44.49 -58.44 -50.65
C ARG A 732 -45.67 -57.66 -51.28
N ARG A 733 -45.49 -56.38 -51.65
CA ARG A 733 -46.59 -55.52 -52.14
C ARG A 733 -46.25 -54.58 -53.30
N LYS A 734 -45.53 -55.06 -54.33
CA LYS A 734 -45.75 -54.57 -55.71
C LYS A 734 -45.25 -55.49 -56.84
N ARG A 735 -46.25 -56.03 -57.56
CA ARG A 735 -46.30 -56.30 -59.01
C ARG A 735 -45.57 -57.53 -59.58
N SER A 736 -46.37 -58.56 -59.85
CA SER A 736 -46.10 -59.62 -60.84
C SER A 736 -46.23 -59.11 -62.30
N GLN A 737 -45.79 -59.96 -63.23
CA GLN A 737 -45.65 -59.73 -64.67
C GLN A 737 -46.94 -59.35 -65.43
N GLY A 738 -46.74 -58.91 -66.67
CA GLY A 738 -47.67 -59.09 -67.79
C GLY A 738 -46.91 -59.10 -69.13
N TYR A 739 -47.53 -59.70 -70.16
CA TYR A 739 -47.12 -59.75 -71.58
C TYR A 739 -46.05 -60.77 -72.05
N GLU A 740 -46.00 -60.93 -73.39
CA GLU A 740 -45.68 -62.15 -74.15
C GLU A 740 -44.29 -62.22 -74.82
N ALA A 741 -43.93 -63.45 -75.21
CA ALA A 741 -43.16 -63.89 -76.38
C ALA A 741 -41.98 -63.03 -76.93
N ASP A 742 -40.76 -63.46 -76.56
CA ASP A 742 -39.63 -63.87 -77.44
C ASP A 742 -39.69 -63.45 -78.95
N SER A 743 -38.63 -62.94 -79.58
CA SER A 743 -37.36 -63.67 -79.72
C SER A 743 -36.16 -62.95 -80.39
N ARG A 744 -34.99 -63.10 -79.75
CA ARG A 744 -33.60 -63.26 -80.28
C ARG A 744 -32.88 -62.17 -81.15
N PRO A 745 -31.51 -62.19 -81.24
CA PRO A 745 -30.69 -60.95 -81.33
C PRO A 745 -29.46 -60.97 -82.30
N GLN A 746 -28.68 -59.86 -82.40
CA GLN A 746 -27.23 -59.78 -82.02
C GLN A 746 -26.48 -58.43 -82.28
N ALA A 747 -25.27 -58.29 -81.69
CA ALA A 747 -24.05 -57.59 -82.17
C ALA A 747 -23.75 -56.06 -81.91
N ASN A 748 -23.20 -55.76 -80.72
CA ASN A 748 -21.82 -55.24 -80.43
C ASN A 748 -21.06 -54.07 -81.17
N THR A 749 -20.58 -53.12 -80.33
CA THR A 749 -19.16 -52.62 -80.11
C THR A 749 -18.47 -51.38 -80.76
N SER A 750 -17.85 -50.57 -79.86
CA SER A 750 -16.56 -49.78 -79.99
C SER A 750 -16.53 -48.43 -80.75
N ARG A 751 -15.62 -47.44 -80.57
CA ARG A 751 -14.53 -47.07 -79.60
C ARG A 751 -14.05 -45.59 -79.87
N GLY A 752 -13.60 -44.79 -78.87
CA GLY A 752 -12.67 -43.62 -79.08
C GLY A 752 -13.06 -42.20 -78.53
N PRO A 753 -12.13 -41.42 -77.90
CA PRO A 753 -12.24 -39.97 -77.51
C PRO A 753 -11.23 -39.06 -78.31
N PRO A 754 -10.81 -37.80 -77.96
CA PRO A 754 -11.15 -36.76 -76.94
C PRO A 754 -11.46 -35.36 -77.63
N PRO A 755 -10.95 -34.12 -77.32
CA PRO A 755 -10.49 -33.39 -76.09
C PRO A 755 -10.99 -31.90 -75.89
N ARG A 756 -10.57 -31.24 -74.78
CA ARG A 756 -10.31 -29.77 -74.49
C ARG A 756 -11.30 -28.63 -74.90
N ALA A 757 -11.76 -27.84 -73.91
CA ALA A 757 -11.78 -26.34 -73.87
C ALA A 757 -12.23 -25.78 -72.48
N ASN A 758 -12.07 -24.46 -72.24
CA ASN A 758 -12.40 -23.67 -71.01
C ASN A 758 -12.63 -22.19 -71.44
N PRO A 759 -13.12 -21.20 -70.64
CA PRO A 759 -13.92 -21.16 -69.39
C PRO A 759 -15.23 -20.30 -69.50
N ASN A 760 -16.05 -20.18 -68.43
CA ASN A 760 -16.55 -18.90 -67.84
C ASN A 760 -17.80 -18.98 -66.91
N THR A 761 -17.99 -17.90 -66.13
CA THR A 761 -19.22 -17.34 -65.53
C THR A 761 -19.95 -17.99 -64.33
N ILE A 762 -19.67 -17.41 -63.15
CA ILE A 762 -20.57 -16.95 -62.06
C ILE A 762 -22.09 -17.31 -62.14
N VAL A 763 -22.67 -17.84 -61.04
CA VAL A 763 -23.84 -17.27 -60.26
C VAL A 763 -24.56 -18.32 -59.36
N LYS A 764 -24.65 -18.00 -58.05
CA LYS A 764 -25.63 -18.39 -57.00
C LYS A 764 -25.74 -19.80 -56.36
N ASP A 765 -25.92 -19.72 -55.02
CA ASP A 765 -26.89 -20.39 -54.15
C ASP A 765 -26.82 -21.91 -53.77
N ARG A 766 -26.22 -22.13 -52.57
CA ARG A 766 -26.89 -22.66 -51.35
C ARG A 766 -26.92 -24.19 -51.08
N VAL A 767 -26.85 -24.52 -49.77
CA VAL A 767 -27.26 -25.78 -49.07
C VAL A 767 -26.29 -26.99 -49.00
N SER A 768 -25.40 -26.93 -48.00
CA SER A 768 -25.15 -27.97 -46.96
C SER A 768 -24.38 -29.30 -47.22
N LEU A 769 -23.86 -29.82 -46.09
CA LEU A 769 -23.58 -31.23 -45.73
C LEU A 769 -22.43 -32.04 -46.39
N SER A 770 -21.32 -32.11 -45.64
CA SER A 770 -20.91 -33.32 -44.87
C SER A 770 -19.71 -34.20 -45.31
N HIS A 771 -19.10 -34.80 -44.28
CA HIS A 771 -18.22 -35.98 -44.20
C HIS A 771 -17.02 -36.19 -45.17
N GLN A 772 -15.82 -36.17 -44.56
CA GLN A 772 -14.84 -37.30 -44.48
C GLN A 772 -14.72 -38.24 -45.71
N THR A 773 -13.52 -38.54 -46.22
CA THR A 773 -12.49 -39.33 -45.50
C THR A 773 -11.05 -39.17 -46.04
N PHE A 774 -10.08 -39.70 -45.29
CA PHE A 774 -8.66 -39.87 -45.67
C PHE A 774 -8.48 -40.75 -46.92
N PRO A 775 -7.31 -40.67 -47.57
CA PRO A 775 -6.33 -41.74 -47.31
C PRO A 775 -4.93 -41.25 -46.87
N MET A 776 -4.19 -42.14 -46.21
CA MET A 776 -2.80 -41.97 -45.80
C MET A 776 -1.84 -41.76 -46.99
N LYS A 777 -0.76 -41.00 -46.79
CA LYS A 777 0.60 -41.62 -46.76
C LYS A 777 1.71 -40.73 -46.20
N VAL A 778 2.21 -41.18 -45.05
CA VAL A 778 3.60 -41.19 -44.58
C VAL A 778 4.67 -40.70 -45.57
N SER A 779 5.45 -39.69 -45.16
CA SER A 779 6.91 -39.68 -45.32
C SER A 779 7.57 -38.89 -44.18
N TRP A 780 8.10 -39.61 -43.19
CA TRP A 780 9.26 -39.12 -42.43
C TRP A 780 10.49 -39.25 -43.32
N TRP A 781 11.54 -38.46 -43.10
CA TRP A 781 12.85 -39.00 -42.68
C TRP A 781 13.89 -37.91 -42.35
N HIS A 782 14.46 -38.04 -41.14
CA HIS A 782 15.88 -37.90 -40.77
C HIS A 782 16.67 -36.59 -41.04
N GLY A 783 17.34 -36.15 -39.97
CA GLY A 783 18.54 -35.31 -39.96
C GLY A 783 19.27 -35.61 -38.64
N CYS A 784 20.42 -36.28 -38.69
CA CYS A 784 21.02 -36.93 -37.52
C CYS A 784 21.84 -36.01 -36.62
N ASN A 785 22.01 -36.43 -35.37
CA ASN A 785 23.00 -35.88 -34.43
C ASN A 785 24.44 -36.03 -34.97
N LEU A 786 25.32 -35.18 -34.45
CA LEU A 786 26.61 -35.60 -33.92
C LEU A 786 26.79 -34.97 -32.52
#